data_AF-A0A847CDA6-F1
#
_entry.id   AF-A0A847CDA6-F1
#
_cell.length_a   1.000
_cell.length_b   1.000
_cell.length_c   1.000
_cell.angle_alpha   90.00
_cell.angle_beta   90.00
_cell.angle_gamma   90.00
#
_symmetry.space_group_name_H-M   'P 1'
#
loop_
_entity.id
_entity.type
_entity.pdbx_description
1 polymer ?
#
loop_
_entity_poly.entity_id
_entity_poly.type
_entity_poly.pdbx_seq_one_letter_code
_entity_poly.pdbx_strand_id
1 'polypeptide(L)'
;MKKQMKLFLAFMIILINFPLFSIDNEIEQATSDALETVSLREIDALIKETYYENALDLLNRYIVLHPDDFDSAQRRIKKILSSRQRYSYLWDRLLYLSVNEPQNDKDIYEVSSEMEMLEKHPPVKITKFISDAKRTAEFSYFKALSNSLQEDSAALSSSGKYVDAALKASEGFWLYKENFYNDWKDYPKIINRVDEIVSDVNKLLIQYSDSAIRSKLSSSVDSFVRSVNQNDYNTSVSRLRIVVQNSKELLALREKIYKDGSELQEIFNSSLKTINPDITDASYLPFLSRFILGLESVQNSGIMGAIDKEWFTYVDKMINATENTIGTNYKSFYALLPNKLFENTDKVKKVTQKVDSYISLRNFCILSSSVNDLYSLEGSKIKIAEKIENSRNSNLYISNIIEKISVLCMNAALMGDEIKYQNEVVQNFPSNSSSSDLNKSTYLNNLFNSLSKTVSIAGNRTNYDLNGFNWANDYKKIENPKWNEITSLYSSFVDDMYLNTTDSLITVWKTISSYYDVCTSSIIAKVDSDSSSIALYKDGINKKLTSKQVDDYSKDLAISLDFLTKLTEKTAADSIFYYPNILSSNLVLMNNFIDENVTSFDNVQKTVKSIVDAHPDWLEITQINDITQNINAFLMQRRNNLLSFKGTIDSLKKDSDAQIQTAYLARSEAEFRLTQARKDLNSEKFDSSRKNLQEALRNYNISFASCDDPTLRDSVDKSMLEIGESISRQENELV
;
A
#
# COMPACT_ATOMS: atom_id res chain seq x y z
N MET A 1 -48.32 -74.28 4.72
CA MET A 1 -49.58 -74.86 4.20
C MET A 1 -49.51 -76.39 4.24
N LYS A 2 -49.91 -77.13 5.28
CA LYS A 2 -51.29 -77.63 5.50
C LYS A 2 -51.51 -78.17 6.94
N LYS A 3 -50.56 -77.98 7.87
CA LYS A 3 -50.65 -78.46 9.27
C LYS A 3 -50.77 -77.37 10.34
N GLN A 4 -50.46 -76.10 10.03
CA GLN A 4 -50.75 -74.95 10.90
C GLN A 4 -52.11 -74.27 10.61
N MET A 5 -52.78 -74.66 9.51
CA MET A 5 -54.11 -74.15 9.13
C MET A 5 -55.27 -74.84 9.88
N LYS A 6 -55.00 -75.91 10.65
CA LYS A 6 -55.98 -76.60 11.49
C LYS A 6 -55.94 -76.18 12.97
N LEU A 7 -54.91 -75.46 13.39
CA LEU A 7 -54.86 -74.83 14.73
C LEU A 7 -55.50 -73.43 14.73
N PHE A 8 -55.46 -72.74 13.59
CA PHE A 8 -56.04 -71.40 13.40
C PHE A 8 -57.57 -71.43 13.26
N LEU A 9 -58.17 -72.54 12.80
CA LEU A 9 -59.62 -72.72 12.71
C LEU A 9 -60.28 -73.09 14.05
N ALA A 10 -59.50 -73.58 15.03
CA ALA A 10 -59.98 -73.89 16.38
C ALA A 10 -59.95 -72.67 17.32
N PHE A 11 -59.16 -71.64 17.00
CA PHE A 11 -59.12 -70.37 17.75
C PHE A 11 -60.16 -69.35 17.25
N MET A 12 -60.56 -69.45 15.98
CA MET A 12 -61.63 -68.64 15.36
C MET A 12 -63.07 -69.02 15.79
N ILE A 13 -63.25 -70.11 16.56
CA ILE A 13 -64.57 -70.54 17.10
C ILE A 13 -64.77 -70.10 18.57
N ILE A 14 -63.76 -69.48 19.20
CA ILE A 14 -63.82 -69.02 20.60
C ILE A 14 -64.24 -67.54 20.72
N LEU A 15 -64.35 -66.80 19.61
CA LEU A 15 -64.85 -65.40 19.61
C LEU A 15 -66.25 -65.22 18.99
N ILE A 16 -66.96 -66.32 18.68
CA ILE A 16 -68.36 -66.33 18.18
C ILE A 16 -69.33 -67.05 19.13
N ASN A 17 -68.87 -67.51 20.30
CA ASN A 17 -69.75 -67.99 21.37
C ASN A 17 -69.51 -67.18 22.64
N PHE A 18 -70.18 -66.03 22.76
CA PHE A 18 -70.57 -65.58 24.09
C PHE A 18 -71.72 -66.50 24.54
N PRO A 19 -71.53 -67.33 25.57
CA PRO A 19 -72.66 -68.05 26.14
C PRO A 19 -73.61 -67.01 26.74
N LEU A 20 -74.88 -67.08 26.32
CA LEU A 20 -76.02 -66.67 27.14
C LEU A 20 -75.87 -67.37 28.49
N PHE A 21 -75.24 -66.73 29.46
CA PHE A 21 -75.34 -67.15 30.85
C PHE A 21 -76.67 -66.65 31.39
N SER A 22 -77.49 -67.67 31.67
CA SER A 22 -78.72 -67.67 32.45
C SER A 22 -78.73 -66.63 33.57
N ILE A 23 -79.74 -65.76 33.50
CA ILE A 23 -80.31 -65.11 34.67
C ILE A 23 -81.00 -66.23 35.46
N ASP A 24 -80.41 -66.64 36.58
CA ASP A 24 -81.14 -67.30 37.67
C ASP A 24 -81.05 -66.40 38.90
N ASN A 25 -82.19 -65.80 39.21
CA ASN A 25 -82.69 -65.24 40.46
C ASN A 25 -81.70 -65.07 41.64
N GLU A 26 -81.27 -63.82 41.84
CA GLU A 26 -81.32 -63.15 43.15
C GLU A 26 -81.79 -61.71 42.92
N ILE A 27 -83.11 -61.53 42.74
CA ILE A 27 -83.79 -60.26 42.99
C ILE A 27 -84.74 -60.51 44.15
N GLU A 28 -84.25 -60.31 45.37
CA GLU A 28 -85.10 -60.01 46.50
C GLU A 28 -84.47 -58.84 47.26
N GLN A 29 -85.26 -57.75 47.31
CA GLN A 29 -85.09 -56.56 48.15
C GLN A 29 -83.98 -55.56 47.79
N ALA A 30 -84.28 -54.71 46.79
CA ALA A 30 -83.91 -53.30 46.85
C ALA A 30 -85.07 -52.45 46.32
N THR A 31 -85.50 -51.53 47.18
CA THR A 31 -86.64 -50.62 47.12
C THR A 31 -86.68 -49.71 45.87
N SER A 32 -87.74 -49.86 45.07
CA SER A 32 -88.69 -48.89 44.48
C SER A 32 -88.36 -47.39 44.20
N ASP A 33 -87.19 -46.82 44.49
CA ASP A 33 -86.97 -45.35 44.40
C ASP A 33 -85.67 -44.91 43.67
N ALA A 34 -85.04 -45.79 42.86
CA ALA A 34 -83.84 -45.46 42.06
C ALA A 34 -83.99 -45.77 40.55
N LEU A 35 -85.20 -45.65 40.02
CA LEU A 35 -85.55 -45.91 38.62
C LEU A 35 -85.74 -44.63 37.79
N GLU A 36 -85.04 -43.55 38.16
CA GLU A 36 -85.08 -42.27 37.44
C GLU A 36 -84.00 -42.17 36.34
N THR A 37 -84.48 -42.30 35.10
CA THR A 37 -84.01 -41.68 33.84
C THR A 37 -82.56 -41.93 33.39
N VAL A 38 -82.33 -42.99 32.60
CA VAL A 38 -81.16 -43.08 31.71
C VAL A 38 -81.37 -42.13 30.52
N SER A 39 -80.52 -41.12 30.35
CA SER A 39 -80.66 -40.13 29.27
C SER A 39 -79.80 -40.46 28.06
N LEU A 40 -80.36 -40.38 26.84
CA LEU A 40 -79.58 -40.47 25.60
C LEU A 40 -78.47 -39.41 25.51
N ARG A 41 -78.63 -38.26 26.18
CA ARG A 41 -77.61 -37.20 26.22
C ARG A 41 -76.34 -37.64 26.96
N GLU A 42 -76.50 -38.40 28.03
CA GLU A 42 -75.39 -38.93 28.82
C GLU A 42 -74.67 -40.05 28.07
N ILE A 43 -75.45 -40.92 27.41
CA ILE A 43 -74.94 -41.93 26.49
C ILE A 43 -74.16 -41.27 25.35
N ASP A 44 -74.66 -40.19 24.75
CA ASP A 44 -73.98 -39.46 23.69
C ASP A 44 -72.68 -38.80 24.19
N ALA A 45 -72.64 -38.31 25.43
CA ALA A 45 -71.41 -37.81 26.05
C ALA A 45 -70.36 -38.92 26.23
N LEU A 46 -70.78 -40.10 26.67
CA LEU A 46 -69.88 -41.26 26.82
C LEU A 46 -69.38 -41.78 25.46
N ILE A 47 -70.24 -41.81 24.44
CA ILE A 47 -69.84 -42.17 23.07
C ILE A 47 -68.84 -41.13 22.52
N LYS A 48 -69.06 -39.85 22.81
CA LYS A 48 -68.16 -38.75 22.40
C LYS A 48 -66.79 -38.86 23.07
N GLU A 49 -66.76 -39.22 24.35
CA GLU A 49 -65.51 -39.45 25.09
C GLU A 49 -64.96 -40.87 24.95
N THR A 50 -65.53 -41.69 24.06
CA THR A 50 -65.10 -43.06 23.72
C THR A 50 -65.16 -44.07 24.88
N TYR A 51 -65.96 -43.79 25.92
CA TYR A 51 -66.27 -44.76 26.98
C TYR A 51 -67.31 -45.79 26.49
N TYR A 52 -66.91 -46.58 25.49
CA TYR A 52 -67.82 -47.47 24.77
C TYR A 52 -68.41 -48.58 25.64
N GLU A 53 -67.67 -49.14 26.59
CA GLU A 53 -68.22 -50.13 27.55
C GLU A 53 -69.34 -49.52 28.40
N ASN A 54 -69.10 -48.35 28.99
CA ASN A 54 -70.10 -47.65 29.81
C ASN A 54 -71.30 -47.21 28.97
N ALA A 55 -71.07 -46.76 27.73
CA ALA A 55 -72.13 -46.39 26.81
C ALA A 55 -72.98 -47.59 26.39
N LEU A 56 -72.38 -48.76 26.16
CA LEU A 56 -73.10 -49.99 25.83
C LEU A 56 -73.92 -50.52 27.01
N ASP A 57 -73.40 -50.46 28.25
CA ASP A 57 -74.16 -50.83 29.45
C ASP A 57 -75.39 -49.91 29.64
N LEU A 58 -75.21 -48.59 29.51
CA LEU A 58 -76.33 -47.65 29.58
C LEU A 58 -77.30 -47.79 28.41
N LEU A 59 -76.82 -48.07 27.20
CA LEU A 59 -77.70 -48.35 26.04
C LEU A 59 -78.53 -49.62 26.27
N ASN A 60 -77.97 -50.65 26.88
CA ASN A 60 -78.70 -51.88 27.21
C ASN A 60 -79.80 -51.60 28.24
N ARG A 61 -79.49 -50.84 29.30
CA ARG A 61 -80.49 -50.39 30.29
C ARG A 61 -81.55 -49.48 29.66
N TYR A 62 -81.15 -48.58 28.75
CA TYR A 62 -82.06 -47.69 28.03
C TYR A 62 -83.06 -48.46 27.17
N ILE A 63 -82.62 -49.50 26.45
CA ILE A 63 -83.49 -50.37 25.63
C ILE A 63 -84.53 -51.09 26.48
N VAL A 64 -84.17 -51.53 27.69
CA VAL A 64 -85.09 -52.20 28.63
C VAL A 64 -86.15 -51.22 29.17
N LEU A 65 -85.77 -49.97 29.43
CA LEU A 65 -86.67 -48.94 29.99
C LEU A 65 -87.53 -48.24 28.92
N HIS A 66 -87.05 -48.16 27.67
CA HIS A 66 -87.70 -47.45 26.57
C HIS A 66 -87.75 -48.32 25.29
N PRO A 67 -88.50 -49.44 25.30
CA PRO A 67 -88.57 -50.37 24.16
C PRO A 67 -89.12 -49.71 22.89
N ASP A 68 -89.98 -48.68 23.01
CA ASP A 68 -90.54 -47.96 21.86
C ASP A 68 -89.52 -47.02 21.16
N ASP A 69 -88.38 -46.71 21.80
CA ASP A 69 -87.27 -45.90 21.21
C ASP A 69 -86.04 -46.76 20.90
N PHE A 70 -86.25 -48.06 20.63
CA PHE A 70 -85.20 -49.02 20.30
C PHE A 70 -84.32 -48.56 19.11
N ASP A 71 -84.91 -47.96 18.08
CA ASP A 71 -84.19 -47.50 16.89
C ASP A 71 -83.12 -46.44 17.22
N SER A 72 -83.37 -45.58 18.21
CA SER A 72 -82.41 -44.56 18.65
C SER A 72 -81.23 -45.15 19.41
N ALA A 73 -81.46 -46.19 20.21
CA ALA A 73 -80.41 -46.96 20.86
C ALA A 73 -79.62 -47.80 19.83
N GLN A 74 -80.31 -48.45 18.89
CA GLN A 74 -79.70 -49.28 17.85
C GLN A 74 -78.75 -48.48 16.95
N ARG A 75 -79.11 -47.23 16.58
CA ARG A 75 -78.21 -46.33 15.83
C ARG A 75 -76.90 -46.06 16.57
N ARG A 76 -76.95 -45.87 17.89
CA ARG A 76 -75.77 -45.63 18.75
C ARG A 76 -74.93 -46.88 18.95
N ILE A 77 -75.57 -48.04 19.16
CA ILE A 77 -74.91 -49.34 19.18
C ILE A 77 -74.17 -49.57 17.86
N LYS A 78 -74.82 -49.35 16.71
CA LYS A 78 -74.20 -49.47 15.39
C LYS A 78 -73.00 -48.53 15.23
N LYS A 79 -73.08 -47.30 15.73
CA LYS A 79 -71.96 -46.34 15.72
C LYS A 79 -70.76 -46.85 16.54
N ILE A 80 -71.01 -47.36 17.75
CA ILE A 80 -69.98 -47.95 18.61
C ILE A 80 -69.34 -49.18 17.95
N LEU A 81 -70.16 -50.10 17.41
CA LEU A 81 -69.68 -51.32 16.76
C LEU A 81 -68.83 -51.02 15.51
N SER A 82 -69.23 -50.06 14.68
CA SER A 82 -68.42 -49.60 13.53
C SER A 82 -67.07 -49.03 13.97
N SER A 83 -67.04 -48.25 15.07
CA SER A 83 -65.79 -47.71 15.63
C SER A 83 -64.87 -48.84 16.10
N ARG A 84 -65.39 -49.82 16.84
CA ARG A 84 -64.64 -50.98 17.33
C ARG A 84 -64.15 -51.90 16.21
N GLN A 85 -64.92 -52.06 15.14
CA GLN A 85 -64.48 -52.83 13.97
C GLN A 85 -63.30 -52.13 13.28
N ARG A 86 -63.35 -50.81 13.12
CA ARG A 86 -62.24 -50.01 12.60
C ARG A 86 -61.00 -50.12 13.50
N TYR A 87 -61.18 -49.99 14.81
CA TYR A 87 -60.11 -50.14 15.79
C TYR A 87 -59.43 -51.51 15.69
N SER A 88 -60.21 -52.60 15.57
CA SER A 88 -59.68 -53.97 15.41
C SER A 88 -58.86 -54.12 14.12
N TYR A 89 -59.32 -53.54 13.01
CA TYR A 89 -58.57 -53.52 11.75
C TYR A 89 -57.24 -52.76 11.88
N LEU A 90 -57.24 -51.61 12.55
CA LEU A 90 -56.03 -50.84 12.78
C LEU A 90 -55.05 -51.55 13.73
N TRP A 91 -55.56 -52.29 14.72
CA TRP A 91 -54.74 -53.13 15.59
C TRP A 91 -53.98 -54.20 14.80
N ASP A 92 -54.66 -54.94 13.93
CA ASP A 92 -54.02 -55.94 13.07
C ASP A 92 -52.98 -55.30 12.13
N ARG A 93 -53.30 -54.12 11.58
CA ARG A 93 -52.36 -53.35 10.75
C ARG A 93 -51.15 -52.88 11.56
N LEU A 94 -51.33 -52.37 12.77
CA LEU A 94 -50.25 -51.91 13.63
C LEU A 94 -49.32 -53.07 14.03
N LEU A 95 -49.89 -54.24 14.35
CA LEU A 95 -49.10 -55.46 14.61
C LEU A 95 -48.31 -55.89 13.37
N TYR A 96 -48.93 -55.85 12.18
CA TYR A 96 -48.24 -56.15 10.93
C TYR A 96 -47.07 -55.20 10.68
N LEU A 97 -47.29 -53.89 10.79
CA LEU A 97 -46.25 -52.87 10.60
C LEU A 97 -45.13 -53.02 11.62
N SER A 98 -45.46 -53.26 12.90
CA SER A 98 -44.47 -53.41 13.97
C SER A 98 -43.56 -54.64 13.80
N VAL A 99 -44.03 -55.69 13.13
CA VAL A 99 -43.27 -56.95 12.94
C VAL A 99 -42.56 -56.98 11.59
N ASN A 100 -43.24 -56.59 10.52
CA ASN A 100 -42.77 -56.79 9.15
C ASN A 100 -42.17 -55.52 8.53
N GLU A 101 -42.59 -54.33 8.98
CA GLU A 101 -42.14 -53.04 8.45
C GLU A 101 -41.79 -52.06 9.59
N PRO A 102 -40.93 -52.44 10.55
CA PRO A 102 -40.70 -51.66 11.78
C PRO A 102 -40.03 -50.29 11.55
N GLN A 103 -39.57 -50.00 10.33
CA GLN A 103 -39.01 -48.70 9.92
C GLN A 103 -40.01 -47.84 9.13
N ASN A 104 -41.23 -48.34 8.89
CA ASN A 104 -42.29 -47.55 8.26
C ASN A 104 -42.94 -46.62 9.30
N ASP A 105 -42.11 -45.73 9.86
CA ASP A 105 -42.45 -44.86 10.99
C ASP A 105 -43.65 -43.95 10.67
N LYS A 106 -43.81 -43.55 9.41
CA LYS A 106 -44.98 -42.76 8.98
C LYS A 106 -46.28 -43.54 9.17
N ASP A 107 -46.39 -44.74 8.60
CA ASP A 107 -47.61 -45.53 8.69
C ASP A 107 -47.86 -46.01 10.13
N ILE A 108 -46.80 -46.35 10.88
CA ILE A 108 -46.90 -46.71 12.30
C ILE A 108 -47.48 -45.52 13.10
N TYR A 109 -46.98 -44.31 12.88
CA TYR A 109 -47.49 -43.09 13.51
C TYR A 109 -48.95 -42.80 13.11
N GLU A 110 -49.28 -42.84 11.82
CA GLU A 110 -50.64 -42.56 11.34
C GLU A 110 -51.66 -43.56 11.87
N VAL A 111 -51.34 -44.86 11.84
CA VAL A 111 -52.21 -45.92 12.35
C VAL A 111 -52.38 -45.79 13.87
N SER A 112 -51.30 -45.63 14.63
CA SER A 112 -51.38 -45.50 16.09
C SER A 112 -52.11 -44.23 16.54
N SER A 113 -51.94 -43.12 15.82
CA SER A 113 -52.69 -41.87 16.06
C SER A 113 -54.18 -42.03 15.78
N GLU A 114 -54.55 -42.68 14.66
CA GLU A 114 -55.96 -42.98 14.35
C GLU A 114 -56.59 -43.89 15.42
N MET A 115 -55.84 -44.86 15.94
CA MET A 115 -56.30 -45.72 17.04
C MET A 115 -56.57 -44.94 18.32
N GLU A 116 -55.68 -44.04 18.74
CA GLU A 116 -55.89 -43.19 19.92
C GLU A 116 -57.08 -42.23 19.77
N MET A 117 -57.37 -41.76 18.56
CA MET A 117 -58.55 -40.93 18.27
C MET A 117 -59.86 -41.73 18.33
N LEU A 118 -59.85 -42.99 17.90
CA LEU A 118 -61.04 -43.85 17.87
C LEU A 118 -61.45 -44.37 19.24
N GLU A 119 -60.49 -44.70 20.11
CA GLU A 119 -60.76 -45.15 21.48
C GLU A 119 -59.67 -44.65 22.43
N LYS A 120 -60.04 -43.73 23.33
CA LYS A 120 -59.14 -43.13 24.34
C LYS A 120 -58.91 -44.03 25.56
N HIS A 121 -59.77 -45.04 25.76
CA HIS A 121 -59.77 -45.92 26.94
C HIS A 121 -59.74 -47.43 26.63
N PRO A 122 -58.82 -47.94 25.78
CA PRO A 122 -58.68 -49.38 25.56
C PRO A 122 -58.01 -50.07 26.78
N PRO A 123 -57.97 -51.43 26.83
CA PRO A 123 -57.29 -52.16 27.90
C PRO A 123 -55.83 -51.74 28.06
N VAL A 124 -55.37 -51.55 29.31
CA VAL A 124 -54.07 -50.94 29.67
C VAL A 124 -52.85 -51.47 28.88
N LYS A 125 -52.79 -52.77 28.60
CA LYS A 125 -51.68 -53.37 27.83
C LYS A 125 -51.66 -52.93 26.35
N ILE A 126 -52.84 -52.82 25.74
CA ILE A 126 -53.02 -52.36 24.37
C ILE A 126 -52.68 -50.86 24.29
N THR A 127 -53.17 -50.08 25.27
CA THR A 127 -52.85 -48.66 25.38
C THR A 127 -51.36 -48.39 25.46
N LYS A 128 -50.62 -49.13 26.30
CA LYS A 128 -49.18 -48.96 26.44
C LYS A 128 -48.43 -49.29 25.15
N PHE A 129 -48.80 -50.37 24.47
CA PHE A 129 -48.17 -50.75 23.20
C PHE A 129 -48.40 -49.69 22.12
N ILE A 130 -49.64 -49.22 21.94
CA ILE A 130 -49.98 -48.18 20.96
C ILE A 130 -49.21 -46.90 21.26
N SER A 131 -49.16 -46.49 22.53
CA SER A 131 -48.46 -45.27 22.96
C SER A 131 -46.94 -45.36 22.74
N ASP A 132 -46.30 -46.49 23.09
CA ASP A 132 -44.86 -46.69 22.87
C ASP A 132 -44.50 -46.78 21.37
N ALA A 133 -45.34 -47.46 20.57
CA ALA A 133 -45.20 -47.52 19.12
C ALA A 133 -45.36 -46.13 18.49
N LYS A 134 -46.40 -45.39 18.87
CA LYS A 134 -46.65 -44.02 18.40
C LYS A 134 -45.48 -43.11 18.71
N ARG A 135 -45.02 -43.06 19.98
CA ARG A 135 -43.94 -42.17 20.39
C ARG A 135 -42.63 -42.44 19.65
N THR A 136 -42.30 -43.72 19.44
CA THR A 136 -41.09 -44.11 18.71
C THR A 136 -41.18 -43.72 17.24
N ALA A 137 -42.31 -44.03 16.60
CA ALA A 137 -42.56 -43.73 15.20
C ALA A 137 -42.68 -42.22 14.94
N GLU A 138 -43.38 -41.48 15.81
CA GLU A 138 -43.49 -40.02 15.77
C GLU A 138 -42.11 -39.36 15.81
N PHE A 139 -41.24 -39.78 16.74
CA PHE A 139 -39.89 -39.25 16.83
C PHE A 139 -39.07 -39.46 15.55
N SER A 140 -39.01 -40.70 15.07
CA SER A 140 -38.22 -41.03 13.87
C SER A 140 -38.78 -40.35 12.62
N TYR A 141 -40.10 -40.39 12.42
CA TYR A 141 -40.77 -39.78 11.28
C TYR A 141 -40.64 -38.26 11.28
N PHE A 142 -40.95 -37.58 12.39
CA PHE A 142 -40.88 -36.11 12.46
C PHE A 142 -39.45 -35.60 12.35
N LYS A 143 -38.46 -36.33 12.89
CA LYS A 143 -37.05 -36.01 12.68
C LYS A 143 -36.66 -36.10 11.21
N ALA A 144 -37.01 -37.19 10.53
CA ALA A 144 -36.71 -37.38 9.10
C ALA A 144 -37.39 -36.30 8.24
N LEU A 145 -38.68 -36.04 8.48
CA LEU A 145 -39.42 -35.01 7.77
C LEU A 145 -38.86 -33.60 8.03
N SER A 146 -38.51 -33.29 9.28
CA SER A 146 -37.90 -31.99 9.63
C SER A 146 -36.58 -31.77 8.89
N ASN A 147 -35.71 -32.77 8.84
CA ASN A 147 -34.46 -32.67 8.07
C ASN A 147 -34.73 -32.45 6.58
N SER A 148 -35.65 -33.23 5.98
CA SER A 148 -36.01 -33.08 4.57
C SER A 148 -36.55 -31.68 4.24
N LEU A 149 -37.45 -31.14 5.07
CA LEU A 149 -38.00 -29.80 4.87
C LEU A 149 -36.92 -28.70 4.97
N GLN A 150 -35.97 -28.87 5.89
CA GLN A 150 -34.86 -27.93 6.07
C GLN A 150 -33.86 -27.98 4.90
N GLU A 151 -33.56 -29.18 4.40
CA GLU A 151 -32.72 -29.38 3.20
C GLU A 151 -33.39 -28.79 1.95
N ASP A 152 -34.69 -29.04 1.75
CA ASP A 152 -35.46 -28.46 0.65
C ASP A 152 -35.50 -26.94 0.71
N SER A 153 -35.72 -26.37 1.91
CA SER A 153 -35.67 -24.93 2.14
C SER A 153 -34.29 -24.37 1.77
N ALA A 154 -33.20 -24.98 2.23
CA ALA A 154 -31.84 -24.55 1.90
C ALA A 154 -31.51 -24.65 0.40
N ALA A 155 -32.00 -25.69 -0.28
CA ALA A 155 -31.83 -25.86 -1.72
C ALA A 155 -32.56 -24.76 -2.52
N LEU A 156 -33.79 -24.41 -2.11
CA LEU A 156 -34.57 -23.32 -2.69
C LEU A 156 -33.88 -21.95 -2.45
N SER A 157 -33.41 -21.69 -1.24
CA SER A 157 -32.63 -20.49 -0.89
C SER A 157 -31.39 -20.37 -1.78
N SER A 158 -30.66 -21.47 -1.96
CA SER A 158 -29.45 -21.51 -2.79
C SER A 158 -29.75 -21.33 -4.29
N SER A 159 -30.97 -21.69 -4.73
CA SER A 159 -31.43 -21.53 -6.11
C SER A 159 -32.05 -20.15 -6.41
N GLY A 160 -32.03 -19.22 -5.45
CA GLY A 160 -32.62 -17.89 -5.60
C GLY A 160 -34.14 -17.82 -5.43
N LYS A 161 -34.78 -18.92 -5.02
CA LYS A 161 -36.23 -19.02 -4.77
C LYS A 161 -36.55 -18.75 -3.30
N TYR A 162 -36.24 -17.55 -2.84
CA TYR A 162 -36.21 -17.24 -1.40
C TYR A 162 -37.57 -17.30 -0.71
N VAL A 163 -38.64 -16.84 -1.37
CA VAL A 163 -40.00 -16.93 -0.82
C VAL A 163 -40.44 -18.37 -0.70
N ASP A 164 -40.24 -19.16 -1.76
CA ASP A 164 -40.58 -20.59 -1.76
C ASP A 164 -39.81 -21.33 -0.66
N ALA A 165 -38.54 -20.96 -0.42
CA ALA A 165 -37.72 -21.52 0.65
C ALA A 165 -38.29 -21.22 2.04
N ALA A 166 -38.73 -19.98 2.29
CA ALA A 166 -39.33 -19.58 3.55
C ALA A 166 -40.69 -20.27 3.78
N LEU A 167 -41.51 -20.37 2.73
CA LEU A 167 -42.77 -21.11 2.77
C LEU A 167 -42.54 -22.61 3.01
N LYS A 168 -41.53 -23.20 2.37
CA LYS A 168 -41.16 -24.60 2.56
C LYS A 168 -40.78 -24.92 4.01
N ALA A 169 -40.05 -24.03 4.67
CA ALA A 169 -39.74 -24.17 6.09
C ALA A 169 -41.01 -24.13 6.97
N SER A 170 -42.00 -23.30 6.61
CA SER A 170 -43.25 -23.18 7.37
C SER A 170 -44.14 -24.43 7.33
N GLU A 171 -43.96 -25.32 6.34
CA GLU A 171 -44.67 -26.61 6.26
C GLU A 171 -44.44 -27.50 7.49
N GLY A 172 -43.35 -27.27 8.25
CA GLY A 172 -43.03 -27.98 9.47
C GLY A 172 -43.74 -27.49 10.74
N PHE A 173 -44.52 -26.40 10.67
CA PHE A 173 -45.11 -25.75 11.85
C PHE A 173 -46.17 -26.58 12.57
N TRP A 174 -46.61 -27.70 12.01
CA TRP A 174 -47.58 -28.59 12.65
C TRP A 174 -46.93 -29.74 13.45
N LEU A 175 -45.63 -30.00 13.25
CA LEU A 175 -44.95 -31.12 13.91
C LEU A 175 -44.99 -30.96 15.43
N TYR A 176 -45.43 -31.98 16.16
CA TYR A 176 -45.66 -31.97 17.61
C TYR A 176 -46.68 -30.94 18.13
N LYS A 177 -47.38 -30.22 17.25
CA LYS A 177 -48.32 -29.18 17.64
C LYS A 177 -49.38 -29.73 18.58
N GLU A 178 -50.08 -30.78 18.15
CA GLU A 178 -51.17 -31.38 18.93
C GLU A 178 -50.73 -31.83 20.33
N ASN A 179 -49.57 -32.51 20.43
CA ASN A 179 -49.00 -32.92 21.72
C ASN A 179 -48.80 -31.72 22.64
N PHE A 180 -48.27 -30.60 22.11
CA PHE A 180 -48.09 -29.40 22.91
C PHE A 180 -49.40 -28.82 23.47
N TYR A 181 -50.46 -28.67 22.68
CA TYR A 181 -51.72 -28.12 23.21
C TYR A 181 -52.40 -29.09 24.18
N ASN A 182 -52.24 -30.39 24.00
CA ASN A 182 -52.76 -31.39 24.91
C ASN A 182 -52.00 -31.41 26.25
N ASP A 183 -50.67 -31.43 26.20
CA ASP A 183 -49.79 -31.50 27.38
C ASP A 183 -49.83 -30.21 28.21
N TRP A 184 -50.03 -29.06 27.56
CA TRP A 184 -49.97 -27.74 28.20
C TRP A 184 -51.31 -27.03 28.32
N LYS A 185 -52.44 -27.74 28.13
CA LYS A 185 -53.81 -27.18 28.15
C LYS A 185 -54.13 -26.34 29.39
N ASP A 186 -53.54 -26.68 30.54
CA ASP A 186 -53.77 -26.02 31.83
C ASP A 186 -52.86 -24.77 32.02
N TYR A 187 -52.03 -24.43 31.02
CA TYR A 187 -51.11 -23.29 31.03
C TYR A 187 -51.44 -22.28 29.90
N PRO A 188 -52.63 -21.64 29.93
CA PRO A 188 -53.11 -20.79 28.83
C PRO A 188 -52.19 -19.60 28.52
N LYS A 189 -51.43 -19.10 29.49
CA LYS A 189 -50.45 -18.01 29.24
C LYS A 189 -49.34 -18.44 28.29
N ILE A 190 -48.84 -19.67 28.43
CA ILE A 190 -47.77 -20.20 27.57
C ILE A 190 -48.34 -20.47 26.17
N ILE A 191 -49.50 -21.13 26.10
CA ILE A 191 -50.19 -21.40 24.84
C ILE A 191 -50.46 -20.10 24.08
N ASN A 192 -51.07 -19.10 24.72
CA ASN A 192 -51.40 -17.83 24.09
C ASN A 192 -50.16 -17.13 23.53
N ARG A 193 -49.03 -17.17 24.26
CA ARG A 193 -47.79 -16.55 23.79
C ARG A 193 -47.20 -17.27 22.57
N VAL A 194 -47.25 -18.61 22.56
CA VAL A 194 -46.82 -19.40 21.39
C VAL A 194 -47.73 -19.15 20.19
N ASP A 195 -49.05 -19.04 20.40
CA ASP A 195 -50.02 -18.69 19.35
C ASP A 195 -49.77 -17.29 18.77
N GLU A 196 -49.47 -16.32 19.62
CA GLU A 196 -49.07 -14.96 19.20
C GLU A 196 -47.81 -15.00 18.32
N ILE A 197 -46.77 -15.74 18.75
CA ILE A 197 -45.53 -15.90 17.98
C ILE A 197 -45.80 -16.53 16.61
N VAL A 198 -46.56 -17.63 16.55
CA VAL A 198 -46.90 -18.29 15.27
C VAL A 198 -47.72 -17.36 14.37
N SER A 199 -48.66 -16.61 14.94
CA SER A 199 -49.46 -15.62 14.21
C SER A 199 -48.59 -14.49 13.66
N ASP A 200 -47.67 -13.96 14.45
CA ASP A 200 -46.73 -12.92 14.05
C ASP A 200 -45.81 -13.41 12.93
N VAL A 201 -45.19 -14.58 13.07
CA VAL A 201 -44.32 -15.17 12.03
C VAL A 201 -45.08 -15.38 10.72
N ASN A 202 -46.31 -15.88 10.77
CA ASN A 202 -47.14 -16.04 9.56
C ASN A 202 -47.46 -14.70 8.89
N LYS A 203 -47.77 -13.64 9.66
CA LYS A 203 -47.96 -12.28 9.11
C LYS A 203 -46.68 -11.76 8.46
N LEU A 204 -45.53 -11.97 9.10
CA LEU A 204 -44.23 -11.56 8.57
C LEU A 204 -43.86 -12.33 7.30
N LEU A 205 -44.19 -13.61 7.21
CA LEU A 205 -44.04 -14.41 5.98
C LEU A 205 -44.91 -13.88 4.84
N ILE A 206 -46.15 -13.47 5.12
CA ILE A 206 -47.03 -12.85 4.12
C ILE A 206 -46.43 -11.52 3.65
N GLN A 207 -45.96 -10.68 4.58
CA GLN A 207 -45.29 -9.42 4.24
C GLN A 207 -44.00 -9.66 3.44
N TYR A 208 -43.19 -10.64 3.83
CA TYR A 208 -41.99 -11.03 3.10
C TYR A 208 -42.33 -11.55 1.70
N SER A 209 -43.44 -12.26 1.54
CA SER A 209 -43.96 -12.76 0.27
C SER A 209 -44.48 -11.64 -0.65
N ASP A 210 -44.83 -10.48 -0.10
CA ASP A 210 -45.18 -9.30 -0.88
C ASP A 210 -44.01 -8.86 -1.80
N SER A 211 -44.31 -8.80 -3.10
CA SER A 211 -43.35 -8.39 -4.12
C SER A 211 -42.89 -6.93 -3.98
N ALA A 212 -43.65 -6.05 -3.33
CA ALA A 212 -43.35 -4.63 -3.27
C ALA A 212 -42.02 -4.33 -2.54
N ILE A 213 -41.78 -4.96 -1.40
CA ILE A 213 -40.56 -4.77 -0.59
C ILE A 213 -39.33 -5.27 -1.36
N ARG A 214 -39.41 -6.50 -1.90
CA ARG A 214 -38.30 -7.14 -2.62
C ARG A 214 -38.00 -6.44 -3.95
N SER A 215 -39.03 -6.06 -4.71
CA SER A 215 -38.84 -5.39 -6.01
C SER A 215 -38.22 -4.00 -5.87
N LYS A 216 -38.58 -3.25 -4.83
CA LYS A 216 -37.99 -1.94 -4.52
C LYS A 216 -36.50 -2.07 -4.16
N LEU A 217 -36.15 -3.03 -3.31
CA LEU A 217 -34.75 -3.31 -2.96
C LEU A 217 -33.96 -3.78 -4.19
N SER A 218 -34.43 -4.79 -4.91
CA SER A 218 -33.78 -5.31 -6.11
C SER A 218 -33.55 -4.21 -7.15
N SER A 219 -34.55 -3.35 -7.38
CA SER A 219 -34.43 -2.22 -8.32
C SER A 219 -33.36 -1.21 -7.90
N SER A 220 -33.25 -0.93 -6.60
CA SER A 220 -32.21 -0.03 -6.08
C SER A 220 -30.80 -0.64 -6.18
N VAL A 221 -30.67 -1.95 -5.95
CA VAL A 221 -29.41 -2.70 -6.13
C VAL A 221 -29.00 -2.69 -7.60
N ASP A 222 -29.93 -2.95 -8.52
CA ASP A 222 -29.66 -2.89 -9.95
C ASP A 222 -29.25 -1.49 -10.40
N SER A 223 -29.89 -0.46 -9.86
CA SER A 223 -29.55 0.94 -10.15
C SER A 223 -28.13 1.29 -9.68
N PHE A 224 -27.74 0.84 -8.48
CA PHE A 224 -26.39 0.97 -7.97
C PHE A 224 -25.37 0.23 -8.85
N VAL A 225 -25.63 -1.04 -9.18
CA VAL A 225 -24.72 -1.85 -10.00
C VAL A 225 -24.52 -1.21 -11.38
N ARG A 226 -25.59 -0.67 -11.99
CA ARG A 226 -25.49 0.05 -13.27
C ARG A 226 -24.58 1.28 -13.16
N SER A 227 -24.71 2.11 -12.12
CA SER A 227 -23.85 3.29 -11.96
C SER A 227 -22.39 2.92 -11.70
N VAL A 228 -22.14 1.83 -10.95
CA VAL A 228 -20.78 1.32 -10.71
C VAL A 228 -20.14 0.83 -12.01
N ASN A 229 -20.88 0.09 -12.83
CA ASN A 229 -20.40 -0.40 -14.13
C ASN A 229 -20.18 0.73 -15.15
N GLN A 230 -20.84 1.87 -14.97
CA GLN A 230 -20.63 3.10 -15.75
C GLN A 230 -19.44 3.94 -15.24
N ASN A 231 -18.75 3.47 -14.19
CA ASN A 231 -17.66 4.19 -13.52
C ASN A 231 -18.09 5.57 -12.95
N ASP A 232 -19.38 5.74 -12.64
CA ASP A 232 -19.92 6.99 -12.07
C ASP A 232 -19.97 6.89 -10.53
N TYR A 233 -18.89 7.34 -9.89
CA TYR A 233 -18.75 7.28 -8.44
C TYR A 233 -19.81 8.09 -7.69
N ASN A 234 -20.09 9.33 -8.10
CA ASN A 234 -21.00 10.23 -7.38
C ASN A 234 -22.44 9.71 -7.42
N THR A 235 -22.87 9.21 -8.59
CA THR A 235 -24.17 8.55 -8.71
C THR A 235 -24.18 7.26 -7.88
N SER A 236 -23.11 6.47 -7.90
CA SER A 236 -23.03 5.23 -7.13
C SER A 236 -23.14 5.43 -5.62
N VAL A 237 -22.49 6.45 -5.06
CA VAL A 237 -22.65 6.84 -3.64
C VAL A 237 -24.11 7.19 -3.33
N SER A 238 -24.75 7.96 -4.21
CA SER A 238 -26.16 8.34 -4.05
C SER A 238 -27.10 7.13 -4.15
N ARG A 239 -26.82 6.18 -5.06
CA ARG A 239 -27.59 4.93 -5.20
C ARG A 239 -27.40 3.98 -4.02
N LEU A 240 -26.20 3.90 -3.44
CA LEU A 240 -25.95 3.10 -2.24
C LEU A 240 -26.81 3.56 -1.06
N ARG A 241 -26.97 4.88 -0.87
CA ARG A 241 -27.87 5.42 0.17
C ARG A 241 -29.32 4.97 -0.02
N ILE A 242 -29.77 4.87 -1.28
CA ILE A 242 -31.11 4.38 -1.61
C ILE A 242 -31.23 2.88 -1.30
N VAL A 243 -30.19 2.09 -1.59
CA VAL A 243 -30.14 0.66 -1.21
C VAL A 243 -30.27 0.51 0.30
N VAL A 244 -29.47 1.25 1.09
CA VAL A 244 -29.54 1.23 2.55
C VAL A 244 -30.92 1.65 3.07
N GLN A 245 -31.54 2.65 2.45
CA GLN A 245 -32.88 3.08 2.85
C GLN A 245 -33.94 2.01 2.55
N ASN A 246 -33.83 1.34 1.40
CA ASN A 246 -34.78 0.31 0.98
C ASN A 246 -34.56 -1.05 1.66
N SER A 247 -33.36 -1.31 2.21
CA SER A 247 -33.09 -2.55 2.94
C SER A 247 -33.69 -2.55 4.35
N LYS A 248 -33.97 -1.37 4.93
CA LYS A 248 -34.51 -1.24 6.31
C LYS A 248 -35.74 -2.09 6.57
N GLU A 249 -36.66 -2.15 5.62
CA GLU A 249 -37.91 -2.88 5.77
C GLU A 249 -37.67 -4.40 5.81
N LEU A 250 -36.84 -4.92 4.90
CA LEU A 250 -36.43 -6.33 4.90
C LEU A 250 -35.67 -6.70 6.19
N LEU A 251 -34.76 -5.83 6.65
CA LEU A 251 -33.97 -6.06 7.86
C LEU A 251 -34.83 -6.00 9.13
N ALA A 252 -35.85 -5.13 9.18
CA ALA A 252 -36.79 -5.09 10.28
C ALA A 252 -37.67 -6.36 10.36
N LEU A 253 -38.12 -6.87 9.21
CA LEU A 253 -38.81 -8.16 9.12
C LEU A 253 -37.92 -9.28 9.67
N ARG A 254 -36.68 -9.33 9.19
CA ARG A 254 -35.66 -10.29 9.63
C ARG A 254 -35.43 -10.24 11.15
N GLU A 255 -35.22 -9.06 11.71
CA GLU A 255 -34.99 -8.88 13.15
C GLU A 255 -36.16 -9.38 14.00
N LYS A 256 -37.39 -9.09 13.57
CA LYS A 256 -38.59 -9.55 14.26
C LYS A 256 -38.74 -11.07 14.17
N ILE A 257 -38.50 -11.68 13.01
CA ILE A 257 -38.50 -13.15 12.83
C ILE A 257 -37.44 -13.81 13.74
N TYR A 258 -36.23 -13.25 13.81
CA TYR A 258 -35.18 -13.73 14.70
C TYR A 258 -35.60 -13.68 16.17
N LYS A 259 -36.18 -12.56 16.60
CA LYS A 259 -36.66 -12.38 17.97
C LYS A 259 -37.74 -13.40 18.32
N ASP A 260 -38.73 -13.57 17.45
CA ASP A 260 -39.84 -14.51 17.64
C ASP A 260 -39.33 -15.98 17.68
N GLY A 261 -38.39 -16.34 16.82
CA GLY A 261 -37.75 -17.66 16.83
C GLY A 261 -36.88 -17.92 18.07
N SER A 262 -36.19 -16.90 18.56
CA SER A 262 -35.35 -16.98 19.77
C SER A 262 -36.18 -17.05 21.04
N GLU A 263 -37.30 -16.33 21.09
CA GLU A 263 -38.22 -16.35 22.22
C GLU A 263 -38.83 -17.74 22.45
N LEU A 264 -39.07 -18.51 21.38
CA LEU A 264 -39.50 -19.92 21.52
C LEU A 264 -38.44 -20.77 22.24
N GLN A 265 -37.16 -20.53 21.99
CA GLN A 265 -36.08 -21.20 22.70
C GLN A 265 -36.05 -20.79 24.17
N GLU A 266 -36.29 -19.51 24.45
CA GLU A 266 -36.38 -18.98 25.81
C GLU A 266 -37.56 -19.55 26.58
N ILE A 267 -38.77 -19.60 25.99
CA ILE A 267 -39.95 -20.22 26.60
C ILE A 267 -39.67 -21.69 26.91
N PHE A 268 -39.06 -22.44 25.97
CA PHE A 268 -38.72 -23.83 26.18
C PHE A 268 -37.75 -24.02 27.35
N ASN A 269 -36.64 -23.27 27.36
CA ASN A 269 -35.58 -23.44 28.35
C ASN A 269 -35.93 -22.88 29.74
N SER A 270 -36.63 -21.75 29.79
CA SER A 270 -36.89 -21.02 31.04
C SER A 270 -38.26 -21.31 31.64
N SER A 271 -39.24 -21.72 30.83
CA SER A 271 -40.61 -22.02 31.30
C SER A 271 -40.90 -23.53 31.28
N LEU A 272 -40.82 -24.18 30.11
CA LEU A 272 -41.26 -25.58 29.99
C LEU A 272 -40.36 -26.53 30.78
N LYS A 273 -39.03 -26.43 30.67
CA LYS A 273 -38.09 -27.27 31.43
C LYS A 273 -38.18 -27.06 32.94
N THR A 274 -38.62 -25.89 33.40
CA THR A 274 -38.84 -25.61 34.82
C THR A 274 -40.08 -26.34 35.35
N ILE A 275 -41.13 -26.42 34.54
CA ILE A 275 -42.39 -27.09 34.91
C ILE A 275 -42.28 -28.62 34.74
N ASN A 276 -41.68 -29.07 33.64
CA ASN A 276 -41.43 -30.47 33.33
C ASN A 276 -39.95 -30.68 32.92
N PRO A 277 -39.08 -31.07 33.87
CA PRO A 277 -37.66 -31.30 33.58
C PRO A 277 -37.36 -32.41 32.57
N ASP A 278 -38.29 -33.35 32.37
CA ASP A 278 -38.13 -34.48 31.45
C ASP A 278 -38.50 -34.11 30.00
N ILE A 279 -38.99 -32.90 29.73
CA ILE A 279 -39.25 -32.45 28.36
C ILE A 279 -37.95 -32.38 27.56
N THR A 280 -37.93 -33.04 26.41
CA THR A 280 -36.76 -33.10 25.55
C THR A 280 -36.89 -32.16 24.35
N ASP A 281 -35.79 -31.99 23.63
CA ASP A 281 -35.72 -31.25 22.37
C ASP A 281 -36.57 -31.88 21.24
N ALA A 282 -37.14 -33.07 21.47
CA ALA A 282 -38.15 -33.72 20.64
C ALA A 282 -39.56 -33.23 21.00
N SER A 283 -39.77 -31.92 20.94
CA SER A 283 -41.03 -31.26 21.28
C SER A 283 -41.28 -30.05 20.39
N TYR A 284 -42.49 -29.50 20.46
CA TYR A 284 -42.99 -28.49 19.53
C TYR A 284 -42.10 -27.23 19.44
N LEU A 285 -41.77 -26.60 20.58
CA LEU A 285 -41.07 -25.30 20.59
C LEU A 285 -39.66 -25.38 19.97
N PRO A 286 -38.80 -26.36 20.33
CA PRO A 286 -37.51 -26.56 19.67
C PRO A 286 -37.64 -26.79 18.15
N PHE A 287 -38.61 -27.58 17.69
CA PHE A 287 -38.82 -27.81 16.26
C PHE A 287 -39.27 -26.54 15.54
N LEU A 288 -40.28 -25.86 16.07
CA LEU A 288 -40.78 -24.60 15.52
C LEU A 288 -39.68 -23.54 15.43
N SER A 289 -38.87 -23.40 16.49
CA SER A 289 -37.72 -22.50 16.49
C SER A 289 -36.70 -22.85 15.40
N ARG A 290 -36.40 -24.13 15.18
CA ARG A 290 -35.51 -24.58 14.10
C ARG A 290 -36.06 -24.27 12.70
N PHE A 291 -37.36 -24.37 12.48
CA PHE A 291 -37.96 -23.96 11.18
C PHE A 291 -37.92 -22.45 10.96
N ILE A 292 -38.02 -21.66 12.02
CA ILE A 292 -37.91 -20.20 11.95
C ILE A 292 -36.46 -19.76 11.73
N LEU A 293 -35.54 -20.20 12.59
CA LEU A 293 -34.15 -19.76 12.63
C LEU A 293 -33.20 -20.51 11.69
N GLY A 294 -33.60 -21.72 11.27
CA GLY A 294 -32.75 -22.65 10.51
C GLY A 294 -31.93 -23.58 11.41
N LEU A 295 -31.31 -24.57 10.78
CA LEU A 295 -30.37 -25.51 11.41
C LEU A 295 -28.93 -25.08 11.16
N GLU A 296 -28.09 -25.12 12.19
CA GLU A 296 -26.65 -24.86 12.02
C GLU A 296 -25.97 -25.86 11.08
N SER A 297 -26.42 -27.12 11.09
CA SER A 297 -25.91 -28.18 10.21
C SER A 297 -26.36 -28.05 8.75
N VAL A 298 -27.36 -27.22 8.46
CA VAL A 298 -27.92 -27.02 7.12
C VAL A 298 -27.91 -25.53 6.80
N GLN A 299 -26.83 -25.07 6.16
CA GLN A 299 -26.65 -23.66 5.84
C GLN A 299 -27.81 -23.11 4.98
N ASN A 300 -28.28 -21.89 5.29
CA ASN A 300 -29.38 -21.21 4.60
C ASN A 300 -30.76 -21.90 4.70
N SER A 301 -30.93 -22.82 5.64
CA SER A 301 -32.23 -23.44 5.96
C SER A 301 -33.11 -22.54 6.84
N GLY A 302 -34.40 -22.85 6.91
CA GLY A 302 -35.38 -22.11 7.68
C GLY A 302 -35.77 -20.77 7.04
N ILE A 303 -36.75 -20.11 7.66
CA ILE A 303 -37.24 -18.80 7.20
C ILE A 303 -36.11 -17.76 7.22
N MET A 304 -35.34 -17.74 8.31
CA MET A 304 -34.21 -16.84 8.48
C MET A 304 -33.13 -17.06 7.43
N GLY A 305 -32.78 -18.33 7.15
CA GLY A 305 -31.77 -18.66 6.16
C GLY A 305 -32.14 -18.23 4.74
N ALA A 306 -33.43 -18.27 4.39
CA ALA A 306 -33.92 -17.76 3.12
C ALA A 306 -33.76 -16.24 2.97
N ILE A 307 -34.15 -15.48 4.00
CA ILE A 307 -34.03 -14.01 4.03
C ILE A 307 -32.56 -13.58 4.00
N ASP A 308 -31.71 -14.24 4.81
CA ASP A 308 -30.27 -13.96 4.87
C ASP A 308 -29.62 -14.22 3.52
N LYS A 309 -29.97 -15.34 2.88
CA LYS A 309 -29.41 -15.69 1.58
C LYS A 309 -29.84 -14.71 0.49
N GLU A 310 -31.08 -14.20 0.54
CA GLU A 310 -31.52 -13.13 -0.36
C GLU A 310 -30.69 -11.86 -0.16
N TRP A 311 -30.56 -11.40 1.09
CA TRP A 311 -29.80 -10.20 1.43
C TRP A 311 -28.35 -10.29 0.96
N PHE A 312 -27.66 -11.39 1.28
CA PHE A 312 -26.28 -11.60 0.84
C PHE A 312 -26.13 -11.64 -0.67
N THR A 313 -27.12 -12.17 -1.39
CA THR A 313 -27.08 -12.18 -2.85
C THR A 313 -27.09 -10.77 -3.42
N TYR A 314 -27.85 -9.85 -2.81
CA TYR A 314 -27.80 -8.43 -3.18
C TYR A 314 -26.45 -7.79 -2.82
N VAL A 315 -25.92 -8.04 -1.62
CA VAL A 315 -24.62 -7.50 -1.19
C VAL A 315 -23.48 -8.01 -2.07
N ASP A 316 -23.40 -9.31 -2.32
CA ASP A 316 -22.40 -9.92 -3.20
C ASP A 316 -22.46 -9.37 -4.63
N LYS A 317 -23.66 -9.13 -5.15
CA LYS A 317 -23.83 -8.51 -6.48
C LYS A 317 -23.22 -7.09 -6.51
N MET A 318 -23.38 -6.30 -5.46
CA MET A 318 -22.77 -4.98 -5.34
C MET A 318 -21.26 -5.05 -5.16
N ILE A 319 -20.76 -5.97 -4.33
CA ILE A 319 -19.32 -6.20 -4.12
C ILE A 319 -18.67 -6.56 -5.45
N ASN A 320 -19.19 -7.56 -6.16
CA ASN A 320 -18.66 -8.01 -7.45
C ASN A 320 -18.61 -6.86 -8.47
N ALA A 321 -19.63 -6.00 -8.53
CA ALA A 321 -19.62 -4.83 -9.39
C ALA A 321 -18.49 -3.86 -9.00
N THR A 322 -18.34 -3.54 -7.71
CA THR A 322 -17.27 -2.64 -7.25
C THR A 322 -15.88 -3.22 -7.47
N GLU A 323 -15.65 -4.51 -7.19
CA GLU A 323 -14.36 -5.17 -7.40
C GLU A 323 -13.98 -5.22 -8.88
N ASN A 324 -14.93 -5.48 -9.78
CA ASN A 324 -14.70 -5.44 -11.22
C ASN A 324 -14.33 -4.04 -11.72
N THR A 325 -15.01 -3.00 -11.23
CA THR A 325 -14.66 -1.60 -11.55
C THR A 325 -13.30 -1.22 -11.00
N ILE A 326 -12.95 -1.61 -9.77
CA ILE A 326 -11.61 -1.43 -9.19
C ILE A 326 -10.55 -2.10 -10.08
N GLY A 327 -10.75 -3.36 -10.45
CA GLY A 327 -9.83 -4.09 -11.33
C GLY A 327 -9.65 -3.44 -12.70
N THR A 328 -10.72 -2.89 -13.27
CA THR A 328 -10.69 -2.16 -14.56
C THR A 328 -9.94 -0.84 -14.44
N ASN A 329 -10.22 -0.06 -13.40
CA ASN A 329 -9.53 1.20 -13.12
C ASN A 329 -8.04 0.96 -12.81
N TYR A 330 -7.71 -0.09 -12.07
CA TYR A 330 -6.33 -0.52 -11.82
C TYR A 330 -5.59 -0.83 -13.11
N LYS A 331 -6.14 -1.70 -13.98
CA LYS A 331 -5.51 -2.04 -15.27
C LYS A 331 -5.27 -0.80 -16.13
N SER A 332 -6.25 0.11 -16.14
CA SER A 332 -6.16 1.38 -16.87
C SER A 332 -5.05 2.28 -16.32
N PHE A 333 -4.90 2.36 -15.00
CA PHE A 333 -3.81 3.10 -14.36
C PHE A 333 -2.45 2.45 -14.61
N TYR A 334 -2.33 1.15 -14.40
CA TYR A 334 -1.09 0.39 -14.57
C TYR A 334 -0.54 0.51 -15.99
N ALA A 335 -1.40 0.49 -17.01
CA ALA A 335 -1.01 0.68 -18.41
C ALA A 335 -0.38 2.05 -18.73
N LEU A 336 -0.60 3.07 -17.87
CA LEU A 336 0.03 4.39 -18.01
C LEU A 336 1.46 4.41 -17.48
N LEU A 337 1.81 3.49 -16.58
CA LEU A 337 3.09 3.48 -15.90
C LEU A 337 4.23 3.10 -16.88
N PRO A 338 5.43 3.67 -16.71
CA PRO A 338 6.62 3.19 -17.38
C PRO A 338 7.14 1.90 -16.70
N ASN A 339 8.00 1.14 -17.38
CA ASN A 339 8.64 -0.04 -16.79
C ASN A 339 9.74 0.36 -15.81
N LYS A 340 10.44 1.46 -16.10
CA LYS A 340 11.40 2.12 -15.23
C LYS A 340 11.11 3.60 -15.13
N LEU A 341 11.43 4.18 -13.98
CA LEU A 341 10.97 5.52 -13.62
C LEU A 341 11.52 6.62 -14.54
N PHE A 342 12.75 6.48 -15.05
CA PHE A 342 13.43 7.49 -15.88
C PHE A 342 13.58 7.12 -17.37
N GLU A 343 13.12 5.95 -17.81
CA GLU A 343 13.28 5.51 -19.22
C GLU A 343 12.33 6.22 -20.20
N ASN A 344 11.17 6.70 -19.74
CA ASN A 344 10.16 7.30 -20.61
C ASN A 344 9.48 8.50 -19.95
N THR A 345 10.07 9.68 -20.14
CA THR A 345 9.62 10.94 -19.56
C THR A 345 8.19 11.33 -20.00
N ASP A 346 7.77 10.97 -21.21
CA ASP A 346 6.40 11.22 -21.68
C ASP A 346 5.37 10.39 -20.92
N LYS A 347 5.68 9.12 -20.59
CA LYS A 347 4.81 8.29 -19.75
C LYS A 347 4.70 8.85 -18.33
N VAL A 348 5.81 9.25 -17.73
CA VAL A 348 5.83 9.87 -16.40
C VAL A 348 4.96 11.12 -16.38
N LYS A 349 5.09 11.99 -17.38
CA LYS A 349 4.25 13.19 -17.55
C LYS A 349 2.78 12.87 -17.77
N LYS A 350 2.44 11.78 -18.47
CA LYS A 350 1.05 11.34 -18.62
C LYS A 350 0.43 10.89 -17.30
N VAL A 351 1.20 10.25 -16.42
CA VAL A 351 0.72 9.85 -15.07
C VAL A 351 0.40 11.09 -14.24
N THR A 352 1.26 12.11 -14.25
CA THR A 352 1.04 13.36 -13.49
C THR A 352 -0.14 14.18 -14.03
N GLN A 353 -0.46 14.06 -15.32
CA GLN A 353 -1.63 14.70 -15.94
C GLN A 353 -2.95 13.96 -15.73
N LYS A 354 -2.91 12.67 -15.34
CA LYS A 354 -4.10 11.81 -15.16
C LYS A 354 -4.44 11.56 -13.69
N VAL A 355 -4.38 12.60 -12.88
CA VAL A 355 -4.74 12.58 -11.46
C VAL A 355 -6.13 11.95 -11.23
N ASP A 356 -7.09 12.26 -12.11
CA ASP A 356 -8.46 11.73 -12.05
C ASP A 356 -8.53 10.20 -12.12
N SER A 357 -7.58 9.54 -12.80
CA SER A 357 -7.58 8.09 -12.96
C SER A 357 -7.30 7.36 -11.64
N TYR A 358 -6.36 7.85 -10.82
CA TYR A 358 -6.13 7.26 -9.52
C TYR A 358 -7.17 7.70 -8.47
N ILE A 359 -7.68 8.93 -8.56
CA ILE A 359 -8.79 9.40 -7.71
C ILE A 359 -10.00 8.49 -7.90
N SER A 360 -10.34 8.14 -9.14
CA SER A 360 -11.45 7.23 -9.45
C SER A 360 -11.24 5.86 -8.79
N LEU A 361 -10.07 5.26 -8.93
CA LEU A 361 -9.75 3.98 -8.28
C LEU A 361 -9.89 4.04 -6.75
N ARG A 362 -9.31 5.08 -6.12
CA ARG A 362 -9.42 5.30 -4.66
C ARG A 362 -10.88 5.45 -4.22
N ASN A 363 -11.66 6.23 -4.97
CA ASN A 363 -13.08 6.44 -4.69
C ASN A 363 -13.87 5.11 -4.74
N PHE A 364 -13.61 4.26 -5.74
CA PHE A 364 -14.25 2.95 -5.80
C PHE A 364 -13.76 1.97 -4.73
N CYS A 365 -12.52 2.07 -4.26
CA CYS A 365 -12.05 1.32 -3.09
C CYS A 365 -12.80 1.72 -1.81
N ILE A 366 -13.04 3.02 -1.60
CA ILE A 366 -13.85 3.53 -0.49
C ILE A 366 -15.30 3.02 -0.62
N LEU A 367 -15.87 3.11 -1.82
CA LEU A 367 -17.23 2.63 -2.07
C LEU A 367 -17.37 1.14 -1.80
N SER A 368 -16.40 0.33 -2.23
CA SER A 368 -16.36 -1.11 -1.97
C SER A 368 -16.31 -1.41 -0.48
N SER A 369 -15.53 -0.66 0.31
CA SER A 369 -15.56 -0.76 1.77
C SER A 369 -16.94 -0.44 2.35
N SER A 370 -17.61 0.62 1.88
CA SER A 370 -18.97 0.95 2.31
C SER A 370 -20.02 -0.11 1.93
N VAL A 371 -19.83 -0.83 0.81
CA VAL A 371 -20.68 -1.96 0.45
C VAL A 371 -20.40 -3.15 1.37
N ASN A 372 -19.14 -3.44 1.69
CA ASN A 372 -18.76 -4.49 2.63
C ASN A 372 -19.36 -4.26 4.03
N ASP A 373 -19.52 -2.99 4.45
CA ASP A 373 -20.17 -2.64 5.73
C ASP A 373 -21.62 -3.13 5.81
N LEU A 374 -22.28 -3.39 4.68
CA LEU A 374 -23.66 -3.90 4.65
C LEU A 374 -23.81 -5.30 5.24
N TYR A 375 -22.72 -6.08 5.28
CA TYR A 375 -22.71 -7.35 6.01
C TYR A 375 -22.85 -7.15 7.53
N SER A 376 -22.39 -6.02 8.08
CA SER A 376 -22.46 -5.75 9.52
C SER A 376 -23.87 -5.46 10.02
N LEU A 377 -24.80 -5.11 9.12
CA LEU A 377 -26.21 -4.90 9.44
C LEU A 377 -26.93 -6.17 9.92
N GLU A 378 -26.26 -7.32 9.86
CA GLU A 378 -26.77 -8.62 10.27
C GLU A 378 -26.43 -8.99 11.74
N GLY A 379 -25.45 -8.32 12.37
CA GLY A 379 -24.91 -8.71 13.70
C GLY A 379 -23.92 -9.89 13.65
N SER A 380 -23.07 -9.92 12.61
CA SER A 380 -22.29 -11.03 12.04
C SER A 380 -21.73 -12.18 12.92
N LYS A 381 -21.78 -13.38 12.29
CA LYS A 381 -20.97 -14.59 12.51
C LYS A 381 -19.49 -14.39 12.09
N ILE A 382 -18.54 -15.04 12.80
CA ILE A 382 -17.07 -14.84 12.73
C ILE A 382 -16.46 -14.91 11.30
N LYS A 383 -16.87 -15.85 10.43
CA LYS A 383 -16.24 -16.05 9.10
C LYS A 383 -16.47 -14.90 8.10
N ILE A 384 -17.56 -14.15 8.25
CA ILE A 384 -17.86 -13.01 7.36
C ILE A 384 -16.93 -11.83 7.70
N ALA A 385 -16.55 -11.68 8.97
CA ALA A 385 -15.69 -10.60 9.43
C ALA A 385 -14.29 -10.66 8.81
N GLU A 386 -13.68 -11.84 8.74
CA GLU A 386 -12.35 -12.03 8.15
C GLU A 386 -12.32 -11.69 6.65
N LYS A 387 -13.32 -12.14 5.88
CA LYS A 387 -13.46 -11.82 4.45
C LYS A 387 -13.56 -10.30 4.22
N ILE A 388 -14.33 -9.60 5.06
CA ILE A 388 -14.48 -8.15 5.00
C ILE A 388 -13.17 -7.45 5.32
N GLU A 389 -12.47 -7.88 6.37
CA GLU A 389 -11.19 -7.31 6.77
C GLU A 389 -10.14 -7.44 5.67
N ASN A 390 -10.01 -8.63 5.08
CA ASN A 390 -9.09 -8.87 3.96
C ASN A 390 -9.43 -8.00 2.74
N SER A 391 -10.72 -7.85 2.40
CA SER A 391 -11.16 -6.96 1.32
C SER A 391 -10.81 -5.49 1.61
N ARG A 392 -11.07 -5.01 2.84
CA ARG A 392 -10.72 -3.64 3.27
C ARG A 392 -9.21 -3.39 3.23
N ASN A 393 -8.40 -4.32 3.75
CA ASN A 393 -6.94 -4.21 3.74
C ASN A 393 -6.39 -4.18 2.31
N SER A 394 -6.93 -5.02 1.41
CA SER A 394 -6.61 -5.00 -0.02
C SER A 394 -6.97 -3.66 -0.70
N ASN A 395 -8.16 -3.13 -0.44
CA ASN A 395 -8.63 -1.86 -1.01
C ASN A 395 -7.82 -0.66 -0.49
N LEU A 396 -7.46 -0.67 0.80
CA LEU A 396 -6.61 0.34 1.41
C LEU A 396 -5.20 0.29 0.82
N TYR A 397 -4.65 -0.90 0.64
CA TYR A 397 -3.33 -1.09 0.03
C TYR A 397 -3.24 -0.48 -1.36
N ILE A 398 -4.14 -0.88 -2.27
CA ILE A 398 -4.09 -0.43 -3.66
C ILE A 398 -4.31 1.08 -3.78
N SER A 399 -5.18 1.66 -2.93
CA SER A 399 -5.41 3.10 -2.89
C SER A 399 -4.16 3.88 -2.49
N ASN A 400 -3.44 3.42 -1.47
CA ASN A 400 -2.24 4.11 -0.97
C ASN A 400 -1.02 3.90 -1.87
N ILE A 401 -0.79 2.68 -2.37
CA ILE A 401 0.41 2.41 -3.19
C ILE A 401 0.38 3.18 -4.51
N ILE A 402 -0.81 3.35 -5.11
CA ILE A 402 -0.96 4.12 -6.34
C ILE A 402 -0.74 5.61 -6.12
N GLU A 403 -1.19 6.15 -4.99
CA GLU A 403 -0.87 7.51 -4.58
C GLU A 403 0.66 7.68 -4.46
N LYS A 404 1.34 6.75 -3.78
CA LYS A 404 2.80 6.75 -3.65
C LYS A 404 3.52 6.65 -5.00
N ILE A 405 3.04 5.82 -5.93
CA ILE A 405 3.57 5.73 -7.30
C ILE A 405 3.38 7.06 -8.04
N SER A 406 2.21 7.68 -7.90
CA SER A 406 1.93 8.96 -8.56
C SER A 406 2.87 10.06 -8.06
N VAL A 407 3.17 10.08 -6.75
CA VAL A 407 4.18 10.98 -6.16
C VAL A 407 5.58 10.67 -6.70
N LEU A 408 5.99 9.39 -6.78
CA LEU A 408 7.28 9.02 -7.37
C LEU A 408 7.40 9.48 -8.83
N CYS A 409 6.36 9.31 -9.64
CA CYS A 409 6.32 9.83 -11.01
C CYS A 409 6.44 11.37 -11.05
N MET A 410 5.76 12.09 -10.15
CA MET A 410 5.87 13.54 -10.07
C MET A 410 7.30 13.98 -9.70
N ASN A 411 7.90 13.35 -8.69
CA ASN A 411 9.27 13.62 -8.28
C ASN A 411 10.26 13.30 -9.40
N ALA A 412 10.09 12.18 -10.10
CA ALA A 412 10.92 11.81 -11.24
C ALA A 412 10.83 12.80 -12.40
N ALA A 413 9.66 13.37 -12.69
CA ALA A 413 9.52 14.41 -13.70
C ALA A 413 10.34 15.66 -13.33
N LEU A 414 10.21 16.13 -12.07
CA LEU A 414 10.95 17.29 -11.57
C LEU A 414 12.46 17.04 -11.55
N MET A 415 12.89 15.85 -11.09
CA MET A 415 14.29 15.44 -11.11
C MET A 415 14.82 15.33 -12.54
N GLY A 416 14.04 14.78 -13.47
CA GLY A 416 14.43 14.65 -14.87
C GLY A 416 14.70 16.00 -15.54
N ASP A 417 13.87 17.01 -15.26
CA ASP A 417 14.09 18.37 -15.75
C ASP A 417 15.37 18.99 -15.12
N GLU A 418 15.62 18.72 -13.84
CA GLU A 418 16.82 19.19 -13.13
C GLU A 418 18.11 18.50 -13.63
N ILE A 419 18.10 17.18 -13.83
CA ILE A 419 19.20 16.41 -14.41
C ILE A 419 19.48 16.88 -15.85
N LYS A 420 18.45 17.22 -16.61
CA LYS A 420 18.63 17.80 -17.95
C LYS A 420 19.33 19.16 -17.88
N TYR A 421 18.92 20.03 -16.96
CA TYR A 421 19.59 21.31 -16.71
C TYR A 421 21.06 21.10 -16.33
N GLN A 422 21.36 20.12 -15.45
CA GLN A 422 22.75 19.78 -15.11
C GLN A 422 23.55 19.39 -16.34
N ASN A 423 23.01 18.52 -17.18
CA ASN A 423 23.69 18.08 -18.40
C ASN A 423 23.94 19.24 -19.37
N GLU A 424 23.01 20.19 -19.50
CA GLU A 424 23.20 21.41 -20.29
C GLU A 424 24.30 22.31 -19.72
N VAL A 425 24.35 22.46 -18.39
CA VAL A 425 25.42 23.22 -17.71
C VAL A 425 26.77 22.52 -17.84
N VAL A 426 26.81 21.18 -17.75
CA VAL A 426 28.01 20.35 -17.94
C VAL A 426 28.52 20.43 -19.39
N GLN A 427 27.63 20.41 -20.39
CA GLN A 427 28.04 20.55 -21.80
C GLN A 427 28.61 21.93 -22.12
N ASN A 428 28.08 22.97 -21.49
CA ASN A 428 28.58 24.34 -21.62
C ASN A 428 29.70 24.67 -20.62
N PHE A 429 30.17 23.67 -19.86
CA PHE A 429 31.21 23.88 -18.87
C PHE A 429 32.52 24.25 -19.59
N PRO A 430 33.20 25.34 -19.19
CA PRO A 430 34.38 25.82 -19.90
C PRO A 430 35.47 24.74 -19.96
N SER A 431 36.00 24.49 -21.15
CA SER A 431 37.13 23.57 -21.40
C SER A 431 38.50 24.27 -21.38
N ASN A 432 38.53 25.59 -21.33
CA ASN A 432 39.73 26.40 -21.49
C ASN A 432 40.37 26.75 -20.14
N SER A 433 41.69 26.83 -20.13
CA SER A 433 42.55 26.65 -18.96
C SER A 433 43.24 27.93 -18.48
N SER A 434 42.52 29.06 -18.44
CA SER A 434 43.10 30.34 -18.00
C SER A 434 42.94 30.58 -16.49
N SER A 435 43.84 31.36 -15.89
CA SER A 435 43.82 31.66 -14.45
C SER A 435 42.57 32.45 -14.02
N SER A 436 41.97 33.25 -14.91
CA SER A 436 40.71 33.96 -14.64
C SER A 436 39.49 33.03 -14.58
N ASP A 437 39.61 31.78 -15.06
CA ASP A 437 38.53 30.81 -15.08
C ASP A 437 38.37 30.05 -13.75
N LEU A 438 39.39 30.02 -12.89
CA LEU A 438 39.39 29.27 -11.63
C LEU A 438 38.32 29.72 -10.63
N ASN A 439 37.91 30.99 -10.71
CA ASN A 439 36.90 31.61 -9.85
C ASN A 439 35.54 31.79 -10.54
N LYS A 440 35.20 30.99 -11.57
CA LYS A 440 33.85 30.95 -12.19
C LYS A 440 32.82 30.29 -11.25
N SER A 441 32.61 30.89 -10.09
CA SER A 441 31.69 30.45 -9.04
C SER A 441 30.26 30.27 -9.57
N THR A 442 29.82 31.02 -10.59
CA THR A 442 28.46 30.91 -11.12
C THR A 442 28.14 29.52 -11.70
N TYR A 443 29.02 28.93 -12.53
CA TYR A 443 28.75 27.60 -13.12
C TYR A 443 28.72 26.51 -12.05
N LEU A 444 29.67 26.57 -11.12
CA LEU A 444 29.75 25.63 -9.99
C LEU A 444 28.55 25.77 -9.06
N ASN A 445 28.20 26.99 -8.67
CA ASN A 445 27.03 27.27 -7.85
C ASN A 445 25.76 26.78 -8.53
N ASN A 446 25.62 26.97 -9.85
CA ASN A 446 24.48 26.44 -10.61
C ASN A 446 24.41 24.91 -10.55
N LEU A 447 25.53 24.21 -10.76
CA LEU A 447 25.59 22.75 -10.66
C LEU A 447 25.27 22.25 -9.25
N PHE A 448 25.84 22.87 -8.21
CA PHE A 448 25.62 22.45 -6.83
C PHE A 448 24.20 22.75 -6.34
N ASN A 449 23.64 23.91 -6.70
CA ASN A 449 22.25 24.23 -6.40
C ASN A 449 21.30 23.23 -7.07
N SER A 450 21.60 22.86 -8.32
CA SER A 450 20.84 21.88 -9.08
C SER A 450 20.92 20.46 -8.48
N LEU A 451 22.11 20.05 -8.06
CA LEU A 451 22.33 18.79 -7.33
C LEU A 451 21.54 18.75 -6.03
N SER A 452 21.67 19.81 -5.22
CA SER A 452 20.98 19.94 -3.93
C SER A 452 19.46 19.83 -4.13
N LYS A 453 18.93 20.44 -5.19
CA LYS A 453 17.53 20.32 -5.57
C LYS A 453 17.15 18.90 -6.00
N THR A 454 18.00 18.20 -6.76
CA THR A 454 17.78 16.80 -7.17
C THR A 454 17.70 15.87 -5.96
N VAL A 455 18.66 15.99 -5.02
CA VAL A 455 18.67 15.22 -3.76
C VAL A 455 17.45 15.55 -2.90
N SER A 456 17.07 16.83 -2.82
CA SER A 456 15.89 17.27 -2.06
C SER A 456 14.58 16.69 -2.61
N ILE A 457 14.43 16.63 -3.95
CA ILE A 457 13.26 16.02 -4.59
C ILE A 457 13.20 14.51 -4.32
N ALA A 458 14.34 13.81 -4.37
CA ALA A 458 14.39 12.39 -4.03
C ALA A 458 14.02 12.14 -2.56
N GLY A 459 14.55 12.96 -1.65
CA GLY A 459 14.30 12.86 -0.21
C GLY A 459 14.93 11.62 0.43
N ASN A 460 14.52 11.29 1.66
CA ASN A 460 15.07 10.14 2.38
C ASN A 460 14.43 8.80 1.93
N ARG A 461 15.27 7.81 1.60
CA ARG A 461 14.86 6.49 1.11
C ARG A 461 13.95 5.74 2.08
N THR A 462 14.17 5.89 3.39
CA THR A 462 13.36 5.20 4.41
C THR A 462 11.90 5.65 4.39
N ASN A 463 11.61 6.86 3.90
CA ASN A 463 10.24 7.37 3.78
C ASN A 463 9.43 6.66 2.68
N TYR A 464 10.10 5.84 1.86
CA TYR A 464 9.50 5.04 0.79
C TYR A 464 9.51 3.53 1.10
N ASP A 465 10.03 3.10 2.25
CA ASP A 465 9.97 1.68 2.62
C ASP A 465 8.53 1.28 2.96
N LEU A 466 8.01 0.28 2.25
CA LEU A 466 6.70 -0.29 2.50
C LEU A 466 6.55 -0.83 3.93
N ASN A 467 7.63 -1.28 4.57
CA ASN A 467 7.57 -1.75 5.97
C ASN A 467 7.21 -0.64 6.97
N GLY A 468 7.43 0.63 6.61
CA GLY A 468 7.11 1.78 7.44
C GLY A 468 5.61 2.13 7.47
N PHE A 469 4.78 1.47 6.66
CA PHE A 469 3.35 1.79 6.55
C PHE A 469 2.46 0.67 7.10
N ASN A 470 1.57 1.01 8.04
CA ASN A 470 0.61 0.07 8.63
C ASN A 470 -0.24 -0.63 7.57
N TRP A 471 -0.78 0.13 6.60
CA TRP A 471 -1.61 -0.41 5.51
C TRP A 471 -0.87 -1.44 4.64
N ALA A 472 0.46 -1.32 4.49
CA ALA A 472 1.26 -2.29 3.76
C ALA A 472 1.52 -3.55 4.58
N ASN A 473 1.75 -3.38 5.89
CA ASN A 473 1.96 -4.49 6.81
C ASN A 473 0.69 -5.33 7.01
N ASP A 474 -0.49 -4.71 7.07
CA ASP A 474 -1.76 -5.42 7.18
C ASP A 474 -2.09 -6.18 5.89
N TYR A 475 -1.77 -5.61 4.73
CA TYR A 475 -1.93 -6.28 3.44
C TYR A 475 -1.06 -7.54 3.31
N LYS A 476 0.17 -7.54 3.85
CA LYS A 476 1.07 -8.70 3.83
C LYS A 476 0.55 -9.91 4.61
N LYS A 477 -0.41 -9.70 5.52
CA LYS A 477 -1.02 -10.77 6.32
C LYS A 477 -2.12 -11.52 5.55
N ILE A 478 -2.59 -10.96 4.42
CA ILE A 478 -3.66 -11.56 3.62
C ILE A 478 -3.13 -12.80 2.90
N GLU A 479 -3.87 -13.90 2.97
CA GLU A 479 -3.61 -15.08 2.14
C GLU A 479 -3.87 -14.75 0.65
N ASN A 480 -2.86 -14.99 -0.20
CA ASN A 480 -2.91 -14.73 -1.66
C ASN A 480 -3.13 -13.25 -2.06
N PRO A 481 -2.14 -12.37 -1.83
CA PRO A 481 -2.22 -10.95 -2.18
C PRO A 481 -2.40 -10.70 -3.71
N LYS A 482 -3.34 -9.81 -4.07
CA LYS A 482 -3.75 -9.50 -5.46
C LYS A 482 -2.82 -8.55 -6.23
N TRP A 483 -2.11 -7.66 -5.54
CA TRP A 483 -1.44 -6.46 -6.08
C TRP A 483 0.08 -6.57 -6.20
N ASN A 484 0.63 -7.79 -6.29
CA ASN A 484 2.09 -8.00 -6.29
C ASN A 484 2.82 -7.27 -7.43
N GLU A 485 2.23 -7.19 -8.62
CA GLU A 485 2.84 -6.53 -9.78
C GLU A 485 3.12 -5.05 -9.53
N ILE A 486 2.17 -4.32 -8.92
CA ILE A 486 2.34 -2.91 -8.61
C ILE A 486 3.24 -2.70 -7.38
N THR A 487 3.26 -3.65 -6.45
CA THR A 487 4.21 -3.69 -5.33
C THR A 487 5.65 -3.75 -5.83
N SER A 488 5.95 -4.69 -6.71
CA SER A 488 7.29 -4.85 -7.29
C SER A 488 7.68 -3.62 -8.11
N LEU A 489 6.76 -3.07 -8.89
CA LEU A 489 7.00 -1.86 -9.68
C LEU A 489 7.31 -0.65 -8.78
N TYR A 490 6.58 -0.48 -7.68
CA TYR A 490 6.85 0.59 -6.71
C TYR A 490 8.27 0.48 -6.16
N SER A 491 8.68 -0.71 -5.70
CA SER A 491 10.05 -0.92 -5.20
C SER A 491 11.10 -0.62 -6.27
N SER A 492 10.89 -1.06 -7.50
CA SER A 492 11.78 -0.75 -8.63
C SER A 492 11.85 0.76 -8.91
N PHE A 493 10.75 1.48 -8.79
CA PHE A 493 10.74 2.94 -8.98
C PHE A 493 11.51 3.67 -7.88
N VAL A 494 11.39 3.22 -6.63
CA VAL A 494 12.22 3.74 -5.54
C VAL A 494 13.70 3.49 -5.84
N ASP A 495 14.07 2.28 -6.27
CA ASP A 495 15.45 1.95 -6.65
C ASP A 495 15.97 2.85 -7.77
N ASP A 496 15.19 3.00 -8.85
CA ASP A 496 15.54 3.86 -9.98
C ASP A 496 15.76 5.32 -9.56
N MET A 497 14.94 5.86 -8.65
CA MET A 497 15.05 7.23 -8.14
C MET A 497 16.38 7.47 -7.43
N TYR A 498 16.78 6.55 -6.55
CA TYR A 498 18.04 6.69 -5.81
C TYR A 498 19.26 6.39 -6.67
N LEU A 499 19.14 5.46 -7.63
CA LEU A 499 20.20 5.21 -8.60
C LEU A 499 20.49 6.45 -9.45
N ASN A 500 19.45 7.07 -10.03
CA ASN A 500 19.61 8.28 -10.86
C ASN A 500 20.12 9.48 -10.05
N THR A 501 19.72 9.61 -8.78
CA THR A 501 20.25 10.65 -7.88
C THR A 501 21.75 10.46 -7.67
N THR A 502 22.17 9.22 -7.40
CA THR A 502 23.57 8.86 -7.17
C THR A 502 24.42 9.07 -8.43
N ASP A 503 23.93 8.63 -9.59
CA ASP A 503 24.60 8.78 -10.88
C ASP A 503 24.77 10.26 -11.26
N SER A 504 23.74 11.09 -11.02
CA SER A 504 23.80 12.55 -11.19
C SER A 504 24.88 13.18 -10.31
N LEU A 505 24.89 12.86 -9.00
CA LEU A 505 25.93 13.30 -8.05
C LEU A 505 27.34 12.96 -8.56
N ILE A 506 27.57 11.69 -8.93
CA ILE A 506 28.88 11.23 -9.40
C ILE A 506 29.32 11.94 -10.66
N THR A 507 28.40 12.10 -11.63
CA THR A 507 28.70 12.73 -12.92
C THR A 507 29.12 14.19 -12.75
N VAL A 508 28.39 14.94 -11.93
CA VAL A 508 28.71 16.34 -11.66
C VAL A 508 30.02 16.47 -10.90
N TRP A 509 30.25 15.69 -9.84
CA TRP A 509 31.51 15.72 -9.09
C TRP A 509 32.72 15.35 -9.94
N LYS A 510 32.61 14.36 -10.84
CA LYS A 510 33.66 14.02 -11.80
C LYS A 510 33.98 15.18 -12.74
N THR A 511 32.95 15.86 -13.26
CA THR A 511 33.10 17.01 -14.15
C THR A 511 33.86 18.14 -13.45
N ILE A 512 33.49 18.44 -12.20
CA ILE A 512 34.11 19.47 -11.38
C ILE A 512 35.59 19.12 -11.09
N SER A 513 35.85 17.87 -10.71
CA SER A 513 37.22 17.39 -10.47
C SER A 513 38.10 17.55 -11.72
N SER A 514 37.61 17.08 -12.88
CA SER A 514 38.32 17.18 -14.15
C SER A 514 38.60 18.63 -14.55
N TYR A 515 37.66 19.54 -14.33
CA TYR A 515 37.86 20.96 -14.63
C TYR A 515 38.99 21.57 -13.80
N TYR A 516 38.97 21.35 -12.50
CA TYR A 516 39.99 21.92 -11.62
C TYR A 516 41.36 21.31 -11.86
N ASP A 517 41.45 20.03 -12.19
CA ASP A 517 42.72 19.40 -12.56
C ASP A 517 43.31 20.05 -13.84
N VAL A 518 42.50 20.26 -14.89
CA VAL A 518 42.93 20.92 -16.13
C VAL A 518 43.38 22.36 -15.88
N CYS A 519 42.56 23.15 -15.18
CA CYS A 519 42.87 24.56 -14.90
C CYS A 519 44.15 24.71 -14.06
N THR A 520 44.27 23.94 -12.97
CA THR A 520 45.45 24.02 -12.10
C THR A 520 46.70 23.48 -12.80
N SER A 521 46.59 22.45 -13.63
CA SER A 521 47.69 21.92 -14.43
C SER A 521 48.23 22.95 -15.44
N SER A 522 47.34 23.70 -16.10
CA SER A 522 47.70 24.76 -17.05
C SER A 522 48.47 25.91 -16.41
N ILE A 523 48.08 26.32 -15.19
CA ILE A 523 48.81 27.34 -14.44
C ILE A 523 50.24 26.88 -14.11
N ILE A 524 50.39 25.62 -13.68
CA ILE A 524 51.71 25.06 -13.37
C ILE A 524 52.58 25.04 -14.62
N ALA A 525 52.06 24.56 -15.75
CA ALA A 525 52.78 24.56 -17.02
C ALA A 525 53.17 25.97 -17.48
N LYS A 526 52.28 26.95 -17.27
CA LYS A 526 52.55 28.36 -17.59
C LYS A 526 53.69 28.93 -16.74
N VAL A 527 53.67 28.76 -15.42
CA VAL A 527 54.73 29.27 -14.53
C VAL A 527 56.07 28.63 -14.86
N ASP A 528 56.10 27.33 -15.13
CA ASP A 528 57.31 26.60 -15.52
C ASP A 528 57.90 27.13 -16.84
N SER A 529 57.05 27.28 -17.86
CA SER A 529 57.44 27.81 -19.18
C SER A 529 57.89 29.27 -19.12
N ASP A 530 57.14 30.13 -18.44
CA ASP A 530 57.41 31.56 -18.36
C ASP A 530 58.70 31.81 -17.57
N SER A 531 58.91 31.10 -16.45
CA SER A 531 60.12 31.22 -15.62
C SER A 531 61.38 30.77 -16.38
N SER A 532 61.29 29.66 -17.12
CA SER A 532 62.39 29.17 -17.98
C SER A 532 62.74 30.18 -19.08
N SER A 533 61.73 30.85 -19.64
CA SER A 533 61.95 31.83 -20.72
C SER A 533 62.63 33.10 -20.20
N ILE A 534 62.14 33.69 -19.10
CA ILE A 534 62.70 34.96 -18.61
C ILE A 534 64.11 34.83 -18.05
N ALA A 535 64.54 33.63 -17.63
CA ALA A 535 65.90 33.36 -17.19
C ALA A 535 66.97 33.73 -18.26
N LEU A 536 66.59 33.76 -19.54
CA LEU A 536 67.45 34.21 -20.64
C LEU A 536 68.00 35.64 -20.46
N TYR A 537 67.31 36.53 -19.73
CA TYR A 537 67.84 37.88 -19.46
C TYR A 537 69.05 37.89 -18.52
N LYS A 538 69.19 36.86 -17.66
CA LYS A 538 70.39 36.63 -16.83
C LYS A 538 71.48 35.90 -17.61
N ASP A 539 71.09 34.93 -18.45
CA ASP A 539 72.05 34.17 -19.26
C ASP A 539 72.60 34.98 -20.44
N GLY A 540 71.93 36.08 -20.78
CA GLY A 540 72.32 37.04 -21.80
C GLY A 540 71.65 36.75 -23.14
N ILE A 541 71.31 37.82 -23.86
CA ILE A 541 70.68 37.75 -25.19
C ILE A 541 71.60 38.35 -26.26
N ASN A 542 71.54 37.81 -27.47
CA ASN A 542 72.34 38.23 -28.62
C ASN A 542 71.74 39.43 -29.38
N LYS A 543 70.98 40.29 -28.69
CA LYS A 543 70.32 41.46 -29.27
C LYS A 543 70.32 42.63 -28.30
N LYS A 544 71.00 43.72 -28.68
CA LYS A 544 70.94 44.99 -27.93
C LYS A 544 69.52 45.54 -27.97
N LEU A 545 68.99 45.88 -26.80
CA LEU A 545 67.67 46.49 -26.65
C LEU A 545 67.75 48.02 -26.73
N THR A 546 66.67 48.64 -27.20
CA THR A 546 66.46 50.09 -27.06
C THR A 546 65.92 50.43 -25.68
N SER A 547 66.09 51.67 -25.23
CA SER A 547 65.58 52.13 -23.92
C SER A 547 64.07 51.93 -23.77
N LYS A 548 63.31 52.12 -24.86
CA LYS A 548 61.87 51.85 -24.87
C LYS A 548 61.57 50.37 -24.65
N GLN A 549 62.30 49.46 -25.31
CA GLN A 549 62.13 48.02 -25.12
C GLN A 549 62.47 47.58 -23.69
N VAL A 550 63.54 48.14 -23.10
CA VAL A 550 63.89 47.86 -21.70
C VAL A 550 62.75 48.27 -20.75
N ASP A 551 62.15 49.44 -20.97
CA ASP A 551 61.02 49.92 -20.15
C ASP A 551 59.76 49.07 -20.36
N ASP A 552 59.37 48.83 -21.62
CA ASP A 552 58.18 48.04 -21.97
C ASP A 552 58.29 46.61 -21.41
N TYR A 553 59.43 45.94 -21.59
CA TYR A 553 59.65 44.57 -21.13
C TYR A 553 59.77 44.45 -19.61
N SER A 554 60.11 45.52 -18.90
CA SER A 554 60.17 45.52 -17.43
C SER A 554 58.79 45.69 -16.78
N LYS A 555 57.82 46.26 -17.50
CA LYS A 555 56.48 46.56 -16.97
C LYS A 555 55.44 45.52 -17.39
N ASP A 556 55.68 44.81 -18.49
CA ASP A 556 54.74 43.85 -19.05
C ASP A 556 55.43 42.52 -19.39
N LEU A 557 55.15 41.53 -18.54
CA LEU A 557 55.66 40.17 -18.69
C LEU A 557 55.24 39.54 -20.03
N ALA A 558 54.04 39.84 -20.53
CA ALA A 558 53.54 39.24 -21.77
C ALA A 558 54.31 39.77 -22.99
N ILE A 559 54.57 41.08 -23.03
CA ILE A 559 55.38 41.69 -24.10
C ILE A 559 56.81 41.13 -24.06
N SER A 560 57.37 40.97 -22.85
CA SER A 560 58.70 40.41 -22.66
C SER A 560 58.80 38.95 -23.16
N LEU A 561 57.84 38.10 -22.82
CA LEU A 561 57.79 36.71 -23.26
C LEU A 561 57.57 36.58 -24.78
N ASP A 562 56.73 37.43 -25.38
CA ASP A 562 56.54 37.49 -26.84
C ASP A 562 57.84 37.83 -27.57
N PHE A 563 58.66 38.71 -27.01
CA PHE A 563 59.99 38.99 -27.55
C PHE A 563 60.92 37.78 -27.43
N LEU A 564 61.00 37.16 -26.25
CA LEU A 564 61.90 36.02 -25.98
C LEU A 564 61.57 34.79 -26.83
N THR A 565 60.29 34.52 -27.08
CA THR A 565 59.87 33.40 -27.94
C THR A 565 60.24 33.62 -29.42
N LYS A 566 60.35 34.88 -29.87
CA LYS A 566 60.75 35.26 -31.24
C LYS A 566 62.27 35.32 -31.44
N LEU A 567 63.07 35.10 -30.41
CA LEU A 567 64.54 35.20 -30.43
C LEU A 567 65.24 34.00 -31.13
N THR A 568 64.51 33.20 -31.92
CA THR A 568 64.95 31.89 -32.45
C THR A 568 65.85 31.90 -33.69
N GLU A 569 66.33 33.06 -34.17
CA GLU A 569 67.33 33.09 -35.25
C GLU A 569 68.76 33.20 -34.71
N LYS A 570 69.50 32.09 -34.84
CA LYS A 570 70.97 32.02 -34.73
C LYS A 570 71.62 32.93 -35.79
N THR A 571 71.81 34.20 -35.48
CA THR A 571 72.90 34.96 -36.09
C THR A 571 74.15 34.74 -35.22
N ALA A 572 75.18 34.21 -35.87
CA ALA A 572 76.45 33.88 -35.26
C ALA A 572 77.15 35.14 -34.75
N ALA A 573 77.53 35.09 -33.48
CA ALA A 573 78.62 35.83 -32.85
C ALA A 573 78.69 37.36 -33.08
N ASP A 574 77.75 38.10 -32.49
CA ASP A 574 77.95 39.51 -32.15
C ASP A 574 77.40 39.76 -30.74
N SER A 575 78.28 40.14 -29.80
CA SER A 575 78.03 40.68 -28.43
C SER A 575 76.84 40.13 -27.61
N ILE A 576 77.11 39.49 -26.48
CA ILE A 576 76.08 39.10 -25.50
C ILE A 576 75.75 40.29 -24.59
N PHE A 577 74.45 40.61 -24.45
CA PHE A 577 73.94 41.67 -23.58
C PHE A 577 73.11 41.09 -22.45
N TYR A 578 73.36 41.56 -21.22
CA TYR A 578 72.69 41.08 -20.01
C TYR A 578 71.71 42.12 -19.50
N TYR A 579 70.48 41.71 -19.21
CA TYR A 579 69.42 42.61 -18.73
C TYR A 579 68.80 42.13 -17.40
N PRO A 580 69.61 42.01 -16.33
CA PRO A 580 69.13 41.56 -15.02
C PRO A 580 68.08 42.51 -14.41
N ASN A 581 68.02 43.77 -14.82
CA ASN A 581 66.96 44.72 -14.45
C ASN A 581 65.58 44.32 -15.00
N ILE A 582 65.51 43.87 -16.27
CA ILE A 582 64.28 43.35 -16.86
C ILE A 582 63.87 42.05 -16.15
N LEU A 583 64.84 41.15 -15.93
CA LEU A 583 64.61 39.92 -15.18
C LEU A 583 64.02 40.20 -13.80
N SER A 584 64.63 41.09 -13.02
CA SER A 584 64.19 41.40 -11.65
C SER A 584 62.74 41.90 -11.64
N SER A 585 62.36 42.76 -12.58
CA SER A 585 60.98 43.25 -12.71
C SER A 585 60.00 42.14 -13.12
N ASN A 586 60.37 41.30 -14.11
CA ASN A 586 59.55 40.17 -14.54
C ASN A 586 59.35 39.11 -13.45
N LEU A 587 60.37 38.85 -12.63
CA LEU A 587 60.27 37.95 -11.48
C LEU A 587 59.28 38.48 -10.43
N VAL A 588 59.19 39.80 -10.22
CA VAL A 588 58.17 40.41 -9.35
C VAL A 588 56.77 40.19 -9.91
N LEU A 589 56.56 40.42 -11.22
CA LEU A 589 55.28 40.15 -11.87
C LEU A 589 54.87 38.67 -11.77
N MET A 590 55.83 37.75 -11.94
CA MET A 590 55.61 36.32 -11.79
C MET A 590 55.25 35.93 -10.36
N ASN A 591 55.92 36.52 -9.35
CA ASN A 591 55.61 36.27 -7.94
C ASN A 591 54.18 36.71 -7.59
N ASN A 592 53.74 37.86 -8.10
CA ASN A 592 52.36 38.32 -7.92
C ASN A 592 51.36 37.34 -8.57
N PHE A 593 51.64 36.88 -9.79
CA PHE A 593 50.82 35.86 -10.46
C PHE A 593 50.75 34.56 -9.65
N ILE A 594 51.86 34.09 -9.07
CA ILE A 594 51.89 32.91 -8.21
C ILE A 594 51.00 33.11 -6.98
N ASP A 595 51.12 34.25 -6.28
CA ASP A 595 50.37 34.53 -5.06
C ASP A 595 48.85 34.59 -5.29
N GLU A 596 48.43 35.19 -6.41
CA GLU A 596 47.03 35.21 -6.85
C GLU A 596 46.49 33.79 -7.12
N ASN A 597 47.28 32.92 -7.74
CA ASN A 597 46.86 31.55 -8.05
C ASN A 597 46.89 30.63 -6.83
N VAL A 598 47.84 30.81 -5.89
CA VAL A 598 47.83 30.10 -4.59
C VAL A 598 46.56 30.45 -3.82
N THR A 599 46.21 31.73 -3.76
CA THR A 599 44.95 32.20 -3.13
C THR A 599 43.73 31.58 -3.82
N SER A 600 43.76 31.48 -5.15
CA SER A 600 42.67 30.85 -5.91
C SER A 600 42.54 29.36 -5.63
N PHE A 601 43.64 28.61 -5.49
CA PHE A 601 43.60 27.20 -5.11
C PHE A 601 43.02 27.00 -3.71
N ASP A 602 43.42 27.84 -2.75
CA ASP A 602 42.89 27.82 -1.38
C ASP A 602 41.37 28.13 -1.37
N ASN A 603 40.90 29.04 -2.23
CA ASN A 603 39.48 29.35 -2.37
C ASN A 603 38.68 28.17 -2.94
N VAL A 604 39.19 27.48 -3.97
CA VAL A 604 38.54 26.25 -4.49
C VAL A 604 38.41 25.21 -3.39
N GLN A 605 39.49 24.98 -2.64
CA GLN A 605 39.49 24.01 -1.53
C GLN A 605 38.42 24.37 -0.48
N LYS A 606 38.31 25.66 -0.13
CA LYS A 606 37.25 26.15 0.78
C LYS A 606 35.85 25.94 0.21
N THR A 607 35.63 26.19 -1.08
CA THR A 607 34.33 25.97 -1.73
C THR A 607 33.93 24.49 -1.70
N VAL A 608 34.83 23.60 -2.12
CA VAL A 608 34.60 22.14 -2.09
C VAL A 608 34.29 21.68 -0.67
N LYS A 609 35.09 22.13 0.30
CA LYS A 609 34.86 21.84 1.72
C LYS A 609 33.50 22.34 2.20
N SER A 610 33.13 23.58 1.90
CA SER A 610 31.85 24.16 2.31
C SER A 610 30.65 23.39 1.80
N ILE A 611 30.73 22.83 0.59
CA ILE A 611 29.65 22.05 -0.02
C ILE A 611 29.52 20.69 0.67
N VAL A 612 30.66 20.03 0.90
CA VAL A 612 30.72 18.75 1.60
C VAL A 612 30.26 18.89 3.05
N ASP A 613 30.67 19.96 3.75
CA ASP A 613 30.23 20.25 5.12
C ASP A 613 28.71 20.55 5.18
N ALA A 614 28.12 21.08 4.10
CA ALA A 614 26.67 21.30 3.98
C ALA A 614 25.89 20.01 3.65
N HIS A 615 26.56 18.99 3.10
CA HIS A 615 25.98 17.73 2.65
C HIS A 615 26.84 16.52 3.07
N PRO A 616 27.01 16.27 4.38
CA PRO A 616 27.89 15.22 4.87
C PRO A 616 27.45 13.81 4.44
N ASP A 617 26.15 13.63 4.22
CA ASP A 617 25.52 12.40 3.71
C ASP A 617 26.02 12.01 2.32
N TRP A 618 26.45 12.97 1.49
CA TRP A 618 26.98 12.65 0.15
C TRP A 618 28.31 11.88 0.21
N LEU A 619 29.07 12.02 1.30
CA LEU A 619 30.31 11.28 1.50
C LEU A 619 30.10 9.81 1.85
N GLU A 620 28.88 9.39 2.19
CA GLU A 620 28.55 7.97 2.35
C GLU A 620 28.64 7.24 1.00
N ILE A 621 28.52 7.97 -0.12
CA ILE A 621 28.79 7.45 -1.47
C ILE A 621 30.31 7.42 -1.67
N THR A 622 30.91 6.22 -1.62
CA THR A 622 32.37 6.01 -1.70
C THR A 622 33.02 6.77 -2.85
N GLN A 623 32.41 6.76 -4.04
CA GLN A 623 32.94 7.44 -5.23
C GLN A 623 33.00 8.97 -5.05
N ILE A 624 32.05 9.58 -4.35
CA ILE A 624 32.06 11.03 -4.08
C ILE A 624 33.16 11.38 -3.09
N ASN A 625 33.33 10.57 -2.04
CA ASN A 625 34.42 10.72 -1.09
C ASN A 625 35.79 10.62 -1.79
N ASP A 626 35.98 9.61 -2.65
CA ASP A 626 37.22 9.44 -3.42
C ASP A 626 37.49 10.64 -4.34
N ILE A 627 36.47 11.13 -5.07
CA ILE A 627 36.60 12.31 -5.93
C ILE A 627 37.01 13.55 -5.10
N THR A 628 36.38 13.75 -3.95
CA THR A 628 36.66 14.89 -3.06
C THR A 628 38.08 14.82 -2.50
N GLN A 629 38.53 13.64 -2.09
CA GLN A 629 39.90 13.42 -1.63
C GLN A 629 40.92 13.68 -2.74
N ASN A 630 40.63 13.21 -3.96
CA ASN A 630 41.47 13.47 -5.13
C ASN A 630 41.58 14.97 -5.43
N ILE A 631 40.47 15.72 -5.37
CA ILE A 631 40.49 17.19 -5.53
C ILE A 631 41.43 17.84 -4.52
N ASN A 632 41.28 17.50 -3.24
CA ASN A 632 42.15 18.06 -2.19
C ASN A 632 43.63 17.69 -2.41
N ALA A 633 43.91 16.44 -2.80
CA ALA A 633 45.26 15.95 -3.01
C ALA A 633 45.98 16.69 -4.15
N PHE A 634 45.35 16.78 -5.34
CA PHE A 634 46.00 17.47 -6.46
C PHE A 634 46.12 18.98 -6.23
N LEU A 635 45.14 19.63 -5.59
CA LEU A 635 45.22 21.06 -5.26
C LEU A 635 46.39 21.33 -4.30
N MET A 636 46.53 20.52 -3.25
CA MET A 636 47.64 20.64 -2.31
C MET A 636 49.00 20.41 -3.00
N GLN A 637 49.07 19.42 -3.89
CA GLN A 637 50.27 19.18 -4.70
C GLN A 637 50.61 20.38 -5.60
N ARG A 638 49.64 20.91 -6.36
CA ARG A 638 49.87 22.07 -7.25
C ARG A 638 50.23 23.33 -6.47
N ARG A 639 49.60 23.55 -5.31
CA ARG A 639 49.97 24.63 -4.39
C ARG A 639 51.43 24.54 -3.95
N ASN A 640 51.88 23.34 -3.56
CA ASN A 640 53.27 23.13 -3.16
C ASN A 640 54.24 23.35 -4.33
N ASN A 641 53.88 22.97 -5.55
CA ASN A 641 54.68 23.26 -6.74
C ASN A 641 54.84 24.77 -6.96
N LEU A 642 53.76 25.55 -6.86
CA LEU A 642 53.82 27.02 -6.96
C LEU A 642 54.72 27.65 -5.90
N LEU A 643 54.64 27.18 -4.65
CA LEU A 643 55.52 27.65 -3.57
C LEU A 643 56.99 27.27 -3.81
N SER A 644 57.25 26.11 -4.42
CA SER A 644 58.60 25.72 -4.84
C SER A 644 59.13 26.61 -5.96
N PHE A 645 58.30 26.95 -6.95
CA PHE A 645 58.66 27.92 -7.99
C PHE A 645 58.96 29.30 -7.41
N LYS A 646 58.18 29.74 -6.43
CA LYS A 646 58.44 30.99 -5.70
C LYS A 646 59.83 31.00 -5.06
N GLY A 647 60.22 29.94 -4.38
CA GLY A 647 61.58 29.82 -3.83
C GLY A 647 62.69 29.90 -4.90
N THR A 648 62.44 29.33 -6.09
CA THR A 648 63.36 29.40 -7.23
C THR A 648 63.44 30.82 -7.81
N ILE A 649 62.30 31.49 -7.96
CA ILE A 649 62.17 32.87 -8.42
C ILE A 649 62.87 33.84 -7.45
N ASP A 650 62.69 33.65 -6.14
CA ASP A 650 63.35 34.47 -5.12
C ASP A 650 64.88 34.31 -5.17
N SER A 651 65.38 33.10 -5.43
CA SER A 651 66.81 32.84 -5.64
C SER A 651 67.31 33.53 -6.91
N LEU A 652 66.61 33.39 -8.04
CA LEU A 652 66.96 34.06 -9.30
C LEU A 652 66.95 35.58 -9.15
N LYS A 653 65.98 36.12 -8.41
CA LYS A 653 65.87 37.54 -8.12
C LYS A 653 67.06 38.03 -7.30
N LYS A 654 67.45 37.29 -6.26
CA LYS A 654 68.62 37.62 -5.44
C LYS A 654 69.90 37.66 -6.29
N ASP A 655 70.09 36.69 -7.18
CA ASP A 655 71.22 36.67 -8.11
C ASP A 655 71.19 37.88 -9.05
N SER A 656 70.01 38.17 -9.62
CA SER A 656 69.78 39.31 -10.52
C SER A 656 70.08 40.64 -9.82
N ASP A 657 69.61 40.81 -8.59
CA ASP A 657 69.84 42.01 -7.80
C ASP A 657 71.33 42.16 -7.45
N ALA A 658 72.04 41.07 -7.15
CA ALA A 658 73.49 41.09 -6.94
C ALA A 658 74.26 41.50 -8.21
N GLN A 659 73.81 41.04 -9.38
CA GLN A 659 74.38 41.43 -10.68
C GLN A 659 74.12 42.92 -10.99
N ILE A 660 72.92 43.43 -10.70
CA ILE A 660 72.59 44.85 -10.79
C ILE A 660 73.48 45.69 -9.85
N GLN A 661 73.68 45.25 -8.61
CA GLN A 661 74.55 45.93 -7.65
C GLN A 661 76.01 45.96 -8.12
N THR A 662 76.49 44.86 -8.72
CA THR A 662 77.83 44.83 -9.32
C THR A 662 77.96 45.85 -10.45
N ALA A 663 76.94 45.96 -11.31
CA ALA A 663 76.89 46.95 -12.37
C ALA A 663 76.89 48.39 -11.84
N TYR A 664 76.11 48.64 -10.77
CA TYR A 664 76.01 49.95 -10.12
C TYR A 664 77.33 50.38 -9.48
N LEU A 665 77.99 49.50 -8.72
CA LEU A 665 79.28 49.80 -8.10
C LEU A 665 80.36 50.11 -9.16
N ALA A 666 80.43 49.30 -10.22
CA ALA A 666 81.34 49.53 -11.33
C ALA A 666 81.04 50.88 -12.04
N ARG A 667 79.76 51.21 -12.24
CA ARG A 667 79.34 52.50 -12.79
C ARG A 667 79.77 53.67 -11.90
N SER A 668 79.50 53.62 -10.60
CA SER A 668 79.87 54.71 -9.68
C SER A 668 81.38 54.94 -9.64
N GLU A 669 82.19 53.87 -9.66
CA GLU A 669 83.65 54.00 -9.79
C GLU A 669 84.04 54.60 -11.14
N ALA A 670 83.39 54.19 -12.23
CA ALA A 670 83.64 54.75 -13.55
C ALA A 670 83.32 56.26 -13.63
N GLU A 671 82.19 56.68 -13.07
CA GLU A 671 81.78 58.10 -12.98
C GLU A 671 82.77 58.92 -12.13
N PHE A 672 83.26 58.35 -11.02
CA PHE A 672 84.30 58.96 -10.19
C PHE A 672 85.60 59.17 -10.98
N ARG A 673 86.08 58.13 -11.69
CA ARG A 673 87.28 58.19 -12.53
C ARG A 673 87.13 59.17 -13.68
N LEU A 674 85.96 59.22 -14.31
CA LEU A 674 85.67 60.19 -15.37
C LEU A 674 85.73 61.63 -14.87
N THR A 675 85.22 61.87 -13.67
CA THR A 675 85.29 63.18 -13.00
C THR A 675 86.75 63.56 -12.69
N GLN A 676 87.54 62.60 -12.20
CA GLN A 676 88.97 62.81 -11.94
C GLN A 676 89.75 63.07 -13.25
N ALA A 677 89.43 62.37 -14.34
CA ALA A 677 90.03 62.60 -15.65
C ALA A 677 89.77 64.03 -16.14
N ARG A 678 88.53 64.54 -16.00
CA ARG A 678 88.19 65.94 -16.33
C ARG A 678 88.95 66.95 -15.47
N LYS A 679 89.08 66.67 -14.17
CA LYS A 679 89.83 67.54 -13.25
C LYS A 679 91.33 67.60 -13.59
N ASP A 680 91.92 66.45 -13.91
CA ASP A 680 93.32 66.35 -14.30
C ASP A 680 93.57 67.04 -15.65
N LEU A 681 92.63 66.91 -16.60
CA LEU A 681 92.66 67.63 -17.89
C LEU A 681 92.69 69.15 -17.67
N ASN A 682 91.76 69.67 -16.86
CA ASN A 682 91.71 71.11 -16.53
C ASN A 682 92.95 71.62 -15.76
N SER A 683 93.74 70.71 -15.19
CA SER A 683 94.98 71.01 -14.47
C SER A 683 96.23 70.70 -15.30
N GLU A 684 96.08 70.48 -16.61
CA GLU A 684 97.14 70.16 -17.58
C GLU A 684 97.96 68.90 -17.24
N LYS A 685 97.37 67.95 -16.49
CA LYS A 685 97.99 66.65 -16.13
C LYS A 685 97.54 65.55 -17.10
N PHE A 686 97.98 65.65 -18.35
CA PHE A 686 97.47 64.83 -19.46
C PHE A 686 97.64 63.31 -19.27
N ASP A 687 98.79 62.83 -18.78
CA ASP A 687 99.02 61.40 -18.54
C ASP A 687 98.09 60.81 -17.45
N SER A 688 97.92 61.54 -16.35
CA SER A 688 96.97 61.16 -15.28
C SER A 688 95.53 61.19 -15.78
N SER A 689 95.18 62.18 -16.62
CA SER A 689 93.88 62.27 -17.27
C SER A 689 93.59 61.07 -18.18
N ARG A 690 94.54 60.67 -19.05
CA ARG A 690 94.40 59.46 -19.89
C ARG A 690 94.24 58.19 -19.07
N LYS A 691 95.04 58.03 -18.00
CA LYS A 691 94.96 56.86 -17.13
C LYS A 691 93.60 56.76 -16.44
N ASN A 692 93.11 57.87 -15.88
CA ASN A 692 91.78 57.92 -15.26
C ASN A 692 90.66 57.69 -16.29
N LEU A 693 90.81 58.16 -17.53
CA LEU A 693 89.86 57.89 -18.62
C LEU A 693 89.84 56.40 -19.01
N GLN A 694 91.00 55.75 -19.09
CA GLN A 694 91.11 54.31 -19.34
C GLN A 694 90.53 53.47 -18.20
N GLU A 695 90.76 53.86 -16.94
CA GLU A 695 90.15 53.22 -15.76
C GLU A 695 88.63 53.42 -15.74
N ALA A 696 88.14 54.61 -16.13
CA ALA A 696 86.70 54.86 -16.29
C ALA A 696 86.09 53.95 -17.36
N LEU A 697 86.71 53.86 -18.54
CA LEU A 697 86.27 52.97 -19.62
C LEU A 697 86.24 51.50 -19.19
N ARG A 698 87.28 51.04 -18.47
CA ARG A 698 87.33 49.67 -17.94
C ARG A 698 86.16 49.39 -17.00
N ASN A 699 85.87 50.31 -16.07
CA ASN A 699 84.79 50.14 -15.11
C ASN A 699 83.40 50.26 -15.77
N TYR A 700 83.21 51.12 -16.77
CA TYR A 700 81.99 51.12 -17.58
C TYR A 700 81.80 49.81 -18.35
N ASN A 701 82.86 49.22 -18.91
CA ASN A 701 82.78 47.91 -19.56
C ASN A 701 82.39 46.80 -18.57
N ILE A 702 82.90 46.84 -17.33
CA ILE A 702 82.47 45.91 -16.26
C ILE A 702 80.99 46.13 -15.92
N SER A 703 80.55 47.40 -15.85
CA SER A 703 79.15 47.75 -15.62
C SER A 703 78.25 47.18 -16.71
N PHE A 704 78.57 47.42 -17.98
CA PHE A 704 77.79 46.94 -19.12
C PHE A 704 77.83 45.42 -19.30
N ALA A 705 78.95 44.77 -18.97
CA ALA A 705 79.04 43.32 -18.95
C ALA A 705 78.17 42.69 -17.86
N SER A 706 77.86 43.46 -16.80
CA SER A 706 77.00 43.02 -15.70
C SER A 706 75.53 43.37 -15.95
N CYS A 707 75.23 44.59 -16.42
CA CYS A 707 73.89 45.05 -16.77
C CYS A 707 73.99 46.07 -17.90
N ASP A 708 73.53 45.72 -19.09
CA ASP A 708 73.54 46.64 -20.23
C ASP A 708 72.49 47.75 -20.01
N ASP A 709 72.93 48.99 -20.22
CA ASP A 709 72.08 50.18 -20.16
C ASP A 709 72.31 50.97 -21.45
N PRO A 710 71.37 50.89 -22.42
CA PRO A 710 71.50 51.56 -23.70
C PRO A 710 71.65 53.08 -23.57
N THR A 711 70.95 53.70 -22.60
CA THR A 711 71.01 55.15 -22.39
C THR A 711 72.36 55.59 -21.85
N LEU A 712 72.89 54.84 -20.88
CA LEU A 712 74.19 55.10 -20.30
C LEU A 712 75.29 54.88 -21.33
N ARG A 713 75.22 53.81 -22.13
CA ARG A 713 76.22 53.51 -23.15
C ARG A 713 76.38 54.64 -24.16
N ASP A 714 75.27 55.14 -24.72
CA ASP A 714 75.31 56.24 -25.68
C ASP A 714 75.88 57.54 -25.04
N SER A 715 75.57 57.80 -23.78
CA SER A 715 76.10 58.94 -23.02
C SER A 715 77.60 58.81 -22.72
N VAL A 716 78.04 57.60 -22.37
CA VAL A 716 79.43 57.27 -22.05
C VAL A 716 80.29 57.34 -23.31
N ASP A 717 79.88 56.72 -24.41
CA ASP A 717 80.63 56.72 -25.67
C ASP A 717 80.90 58.15 -26.14
N LYS A 718 79.88 59.03 -26.07
CA LYS A 718 80.03 60.45 -26.36
C LYS A 718 80.98 61.16 -25.40
N SER A 719 80.80 60.97 -24.10
CA SER A 719 81.63 61.63 -23.07
C SER A 719 83.10 61.20 -23.14
N MET A 720 83.37 59.92 -23.44
CA MET A 720 84.73 59.38 -23.58
C MET A 720 85.44 59.95 -24.78
N LEU A 721 84.75 60.06 -25.91
CA LEU A 721 85.28 60.64 -27.14
C LEU A 721 85.59 62.13 -26.96
N GLU A 722 84.65 62.90 -26.39
CA GLU A 722 84.85 64.33 -26.13
C GLU A 722 86.06 64.61 -25.22
N ILE A 723 86.24 63.83 -24.15
CA ILE A 723 87.38 64.00 -23.23
C ILE A 723 88.68 63.54 -23.88
N GLY A 724 88.68 62.42 -24.62
CA GLY A 724 89.86 61.92 -25.33
C GLY A 724 90.37 62.89 -26.40
N GLU A 725 89.46 63.47 -27.17
CA GLU A 725 89.78 64.54 -28.14
C GLU A 725 90.29 65.80 -27.44
N SER A 726 89.66 66.18 -26.32
CA SER A 726 90.07 67.37 -25.56
C SER A 726 91.47 67.22 -24.94
N ILE A 727 91.82 66.04 -24.42
CA ILE A 727 93.19 65.73 -23.96
C ILE A 727 94.17 65.91 -25.11
N SER A 728 93.90 65.29 -26.25
CA SER A 728 94.79 65.32 -27.42
C SER A 728 94.96 66.75 -27.97
N ARG A 729 93.88 67.55 -27.99
CA ARG A 729 93.92 68.94 -28.46
C ARG A 729 94.71 69.84 -27.52
N GLN A 730 94.38 69.84 -26.22
CA GLN A 730 95.03 70.73 -25.24
C GLN A 730 96.51 70.40 -25.03
N GLU A 731 96.88 69.12 -25.09
CA GLU A 731 98.28 68.69 -25.01
C GLU A 731 99.09 69.18 -26.22
N ASN A 732 98.54 69.09 -27.43
CA ASN A 732 99.18 69.60 -28.66
C ASN A 732 99.25 71.14 -28.72
N GLU A 733 98.44 71.86 -27.93
CA GLU A 733 98.47 73.33 -27.83
C GLU A 733 99.53 73.85 -26.83
N LEU A 734 100.05 72.98 -25.95
CA LEU A 734 101.06 73.31 -24.92
C LEU A 734 102.48 72.84 -25.28
N VAL A 735 102.61 71.89 -26.20
CA VAL A 735 103.88 71.42 -26.80
C VAL A 735 104.24 72.32 -27.99
#